data_AF-A0A812RHE5-F1
#
_entry.id   AF-A0A812RHE5-F1
#
_cell.length_a   1.000
_cell.length_b   1.000
_cell.length_c   1.000
_cell.angle_alpha   90.00
_cell.angle_beta   90.00
_cell.angle_gamma   90.00
#
_symmetry.space_group_name_H-M   'P 1'
#
loop_
_entity.id
_entity.type
_entity.pdbx_description
1 polymer ?
#
loop_
_entity_poly.entity_id
_entity_poly.type
_entity_poly.pdbx_seq_one_letter_code
_entity_poly.pdbx_strand_id
1 'polypeptide(L)'
;MQCRAVIPLLLAAHALDPQCHNPLFKAHWFGEFGSASVEATGRLPTLNSDPMVHNGLRFCPAYNSEASCCSAKFEAVQGMHYDYFRNHIFPSKLVRVIQHRESVMQVMETNEYKEAPDLEKEQYAAAVEGFAPVLQPELHAGCWSALLTYAAGMSCFACKPDWMLYVRPRCPPKCNEVIRVKVHPSDCDELWVSCERFGFAAKALRQALLDSILAKQAKMPVEDLSMFEGQQVLCSWMHDLVALHPLQRPTEAEKEATPASGPDALSKRLSDRRLQSEIDGDTGLRFFRVMHEGRQSGFDVTWSGLVGPSGSACPSSVVGVLLTLLWNLCLGSSCKAFDDSNALEPADPGEVSQPSEAGLVTLQVAGDGIRWQIGHVLPERRSRDLQRSQASAARGHRWWEKCRKQRTLAGWRTARCRGPRRSADLQAKAQQGWGEGVMTHDTKGTGRDSAVAIGHRAGLASLWRHKAQGRPAWTLTSSVKVSHHEWESVTLTVLSDDGRLLLAASEAADLLQRLRCHQEVPREGVDFLELGAGCGALACAFAKEPALKRVIASDLPDVVPLMAETSRLNGAEIECVPLPFGDLPALERLTLGPARVVVACEVLYWGGWDIFEDDTREPLAETLAAALAAPLAAAVLAAVIRDPPREMQALEMLKEKGVQSFQQMPASGPPKAGELGIWLLQRHGAPLLGELGLLAQAIRSQHVLLAPSISFVEWPAFKLRRYLVVLAMQRGGLQGWMADGSGAKAIWKIQRGSTPVISKLDLAQTSESPPTLLLAAGDGSGIVTVWSLNLNGELASPNNGRWSQAPSRRALPISGLGLLHIKPAMVGILRYGVTTPQWLLSVSTEKDVYVLDALTGSVLHKVEGLRTDVWAMRWR
;
A
#
# COMPACT_ATOMS: atom_id res chain seq x y z
N MET A 1 48.53 -4.03 50.61
CA MET A 1 47.92 -2.75 50.21
C MET A 1 47.06 -3.03 48.97
N GLN A 2 45.81 -3.46 49.20
CA GLN A 2 44.56 -2.70 48.97
C GLN A 2 44.24 -2.42 47.49
N CYS A 3 43.58 -3.39 46.83
CA CYS A 3 42.85 -3.24 45.56
C CYS A 3 41.52 -4.04 45.65
N ARG A 4 40.59 -3.57 46.47
CA ARG A 4 39.21 -4.09 46.57
C ARG A 4 38.29 -2.96 47.03
N ALA A 5 37.76 -2.14 46.12
CA ALA A 5 36.58 -1.27 46.37
C ALA A 5 36.12 -0.43 45.14
N VAL A 6 35.94 -0.99 43.92
CA VAL A 6 35.34 -0.20 42.80
C VAL A 6 34.21 -0.92 42.05
N ILE A 7 33.81 -2.13 42.47
CA ILE A 7 32.81 -2.92 41.71
C ILE A 7 31.32 -2.73 42.13
N PRO A 8 30.90 -2.09 43.25
CA PRO A 8 29.46 -1.95 43.51
C PRO A 8 28.80 -0.70 42.88
N LEU A 9 29.53 0.25 42.29
CA LEU A 9 28.92 1.51 41.78
C LEU A 9 28.33 1.41 40.36
N LEU A 10 28.66 0.38 39.58
CA LEU A 10 28.11 0.18 38.22
C LEU A 10 26.85 -0.73 38.18
N LEU A 11 26.47 -1.33 39.31
CA LEU A 11 25.25 -2.14 39.44
C LEU A 11 24.06 -1.38 40.06
N ALA A 12 24.27 -0.11 40.44
CA ALA A 12 23.19 0.82 40.80
C ALA A 12 22.66 1.59 39.58
N ALA A 13 22.70 0.97 38.38
CA ALA A 13 21.76 1.35 37.33
C ALA A 13 20.38 1.14 37.92
N HIS A 14 19.75 2.23 38.36
CA HIS A 14 18.48 2.19 39.08
C HIS A 14 17.53 1.33 38.26
N ALA A 15 17.05 0.24 38.87
CA ALA A 15 16.00 -0.56 38.29
C ALA A 15 14.76 0.34 38.25
N LEU A 16 14.65 1.08 37.16
CA LEU A 16 13.57 1.99 36.85
C LEU A 16 12.24 1.29 37.08
N ASP A 17 11.34 1.90 37.86
CA ASP A 17 10.05 1.27 38.19
C ASP A 17 9.25 1.06 36.89
N PRO A 18 8.94 -0.19 36.50
CA PRO A 18 8.21 -0.47 35.27
C PRO A 18 6.86 0.26 35.18
N GLN A 19 6.29 0.72 36.30
CA GLN A 19 5.06 1.50 36.34
C GLN A 19 5.18 2.85 35.60
N CYS A 20 6.34 3.49 35.55
CA CYS A 20 6.52 4.76 34.84
C CYS A 20 7.12 4.66 33.44
N HIS A 21 7.33 3.43 32.97
CA HIS A 21 8.00 3.14 31.69
C HIS A 21 7.00 2.63 30.66
N ASN A 22 5.82 3.26 30.59
CA ASN A 22 4.77 2.90 29.64
C ASN A 22 5.24 3.15 28.19
N PRO A 23 5.42 2.10 27.35
CA PRO A 23 5.98 2.26 26.02
C PRO A 23 5.22 3.19 25.09
N LEU A 24 3.92 3.41 25.34
CA LEU A 24 3.12 4.39 24.59
C LEU A 24 3.61 5.83 24.77
N PHE A 25 4.37 6.10 25.85
CA PHE A 25 4.91 7.40 26.22
C PHE A 25 6.44 7.42 26.23
N LYS A 26 7.08 6.52 25.47
CA LYS A 26 8.54 6.29 25.49
C LYS A 26 9.37 7.57 25.36
N ALA A 27 8.94 8.49 24.50
CA ALA A 27 9.63 9.77 24.29
C ALA A 27 9.70 10.69 25.53
N HIS A 28 8.93 10.40 26.58
CA HIS A 28 8.75 11.28 27.75
C HIS A 28 9.34 10.74 29.05
N TRP A 29 9.72 9.46 29.10
CA TRP A 29 10.44 8.86 30.21
C TRP A 29 11.84 8.37 29.83
N PHE A 30 12.11 8.14 28.54
CA PHE A 30 13.44 7.79 28.07
C PHE A 30 14.24 9.08 27.82
N GLY A 31 14.97 9.56 28.82
CA GLY A 31 16.10 10.46 28.53
C GLY A 31 17.12 9.65 27.74
N GLU A 32 17.53 10.10 26.55
CA GLU A 32 18.57 9.42 25.80
C GLU A 32 19.87 9.38 26.63
N PHE A 33 20.12 8.26 27.29
CA PHE A 33 21.39 7.98 27.94
C PHE A 33 22.45 7.77 26.86
N GLY A 34 23.14 8.84 26.45
CA GLY A 34 24.28 8.75 25.55
C GLY A 34 24.51 9.96 24.63
N SER A 35 23.49 10.79 24.40
CA SER A 35 23.69 12.09 23.73
C SER A 35 24.25 13.06 24.76
N ALA A 36 25.54 13.39 24.66
CA ALA A 36 26.32 14.20 25.59
C ALA A 36 25.88 15.68 25.71
N SER A 37 24.63 16.00 25.41
CA SER A 37 24.05 17.31 25.65
C SER A 37 22.53 17.18 25.86
N VAL A 38 22.15 16.92 27.12
CA VAL A 38 20.80 17.22 27.64
C VAL A 38 20.41 18.69 27.34
N GLU A 39 21.39 19.55 27.08
CA GLU A 39 21.21 20.94 26.66
C GLU A 39 20.94 21.15 25.15
N ALA A 40 21.29 20.22 24.24
CA ALA A 40 21.17 20.49 22.80
C ALA A 40 19.82 20.09 22.18
N THR A 41 19.12 19.08 22.73
CA THR A 41 17.79 18.69 22.23
C THR A 41 16.63 19.26 23.06
N GLY A 42 16.92 19.83 24.23
CA GLY A 42 15.92 20.47 25.11
C GLY A 42 14.82 19.55 25.66
N ARG A 43 14.86 18.24 25.37
CA ARG A 43 13.84 17.27 25.81
C ARG A 43 14.21 16.67 27.15
N LEU A 44 13.97 17.42 28.22
CA LEU A 44 14.00 16.89 29.58
C LEU A 44 12.91 15.81 29.74
N PRO A 45 13.19 14.68 30.42
CA PRO A 45 12.16 13.71 30.76
C PRO A 45 11.05 14.43 31.55
N THR A 46 9.84 14.37 31.04
CA THR A 46 8.69 15.07 31.59
C THR A 46 7.88 14.18 32.55
N LEU A 47 7.93 12.86 32.35
CA LEU A 47 7.39 11.88 33.29
C LEU A 47 8.40 11.60 34.42
N ASN A 48 7.90 11.31 35.61
CA ASN A 48 8.75 10.90 36.73
C ASN A 48 9.30 9.49 36.47
N SER A 49 10.51 9.19 36.97
CA SER A 49 11.10 7.84 36.90
C SER A 49 10.36 6.83 37.76
N ASP A 50 9.73 7.31 38.84
CA ASP A 50 9.05 6.51 39.85
C ASP A 50 7.69 7.14 40.18
N PRO A 51 6.67 6.35 40.58
CA PRO A 51 5.38 6.89 40.96
C PRO A 51 5.51 7.86 42.15
N MET A 52 5.00 9.08 42.00
CA MET A 52 5.02 10.12 43.03
C MET A 52 3.60 10.63 43.28
N VAL A 53 3.33 11.04 44.53
CA VAL A 53 2.04 11.67 44.88
C VAL A 53 2.08 13.14 44.49
N HIS A 54 1.17 13.54 43.62
CA HIS A 54 0.97 14.94 43.22
C HIS A 54 -0.42 15.39 43.68
N ASN A 55 -0.58 16.68 44.02
CA ASN A 55 -1.88 17.25 44.44
C ASN A 55 -2.33 18.43 43.54
N GLY A 56 -1.60 18.68 42.46
CA GLY A 56 -1.77 19.87 41.62
C GLY A 56 -1.92 19.56 40.14
N LEU A 57 -2.24 18.31 39.77
CA LEU A 57 -2.54 17.96 38.38
C LEU A 57 -3.86 18.62 37.98
N ARG A 58 -3.82 19.46 36.94
CA ARG A 58 -4.96 20.21 36.40
C ARG A 58 -5.72 19.42 35.34
N PHE A 59 -5.02 18.71 34.46
CA PHE A 59 -5.61 17.95 33.35
C PHE A 59 -6.01 16.53 33.75
N CYS A 60 -5.31 15.90 34.68
CA CYS A 60 -5.66 14.56 35.16
C CYS A 60 -5.90 14.54 36.69
N PRO A 61 -6.87 15.33 37.19
CA PRO A 61 -7.06 15.53 38.63
C PRO A 61 -7.52 14.28 39.37
N ALA A 62 -8.07 13.27 38.66
CA ALA A 62 -8.41 11.96 39.23
C ALA A 62 -7.20 11.25 39.86
N TYR A 63 -5.98 11.58 39.44
CA TYR A 63 -4.73 11.03 39.97
C TYR A 63 -4.07 11.93 41.03
N ASN A 64 -4.74 13.02 41.46
CA ASN A 64 -4.28 13.79 42.61
C ASN A 64 -4.42 12.96 43.89
N SER A 65 -3.45 13.09 44.79
CA SER A 65 -3.33 12.30 46.03
C SER A 65 -3.11 10.79 45.81
N GLU A 66 -2.87 10.36 44.57
CA GLU A 66 -2.46 9.00 44.21
C GLU A 66 -1.00 9.00 43.73
N ALA A 67 -0.28 7.90 43.95
CA ALA A 67 1.06 7.72 43.39
C ALA A 67 0.95 7.47 41.88
N SER A 68 1.46 8.41 41.06
CA SER A 68 1.39 8.35 39.60
C SER A 68 2.70 8.83 38.95
N CYS A 69 2.86 8.51 37.68
CA CYS A 69 4.06 8.88 36.91
C CYS A 69 3.97 10.28 36.29
N CYS A 70 2.78 10.88 36.31
CA CYS A 70 2.53 12.22 35.80
C CYS A 70 3.12 13.30 36.71
N SER A 71 3.46 14.43 36.11
CA SER A 71 3.96 15.62 36.80
C SER A 71 3.34 16.86 36.18
N ALA A 72 3.35 17.99 36.89
CA ALA A 72 2.89 19.27 36.34
C ALA A 72 3.65 19.67 35.05
N LYS A 73 4.91 19.22 34.88
CA LYS A 73 5.67 19.46 33.64
C LYS A 73 5.12 18.64 32.47
N PHE A 74 4.68 17.41 32.74
CA PHE A 74 4.08 16.55 31.72
C PHE A 74 2.69 17.03 31.30
N GLU A 75 1.94 17.68 32.18
CA GLU A 75 0.64 18.25 31.83
C GLU A 75 0.73 19.25 30.67
N ALA A 76 1.80 20.04 30.58
CA ALA A 76 2.02 20.93 29.45
C ALA A 76 2.14 20.17 28.11
N VAL A 77 2.75 18.98 28.13
CA VAL A 77 2.82 18.08 26.98
C VAL A 77 1.44 17.50 26.68
N GLN A 78 0.72 17.00 27.68
CA GLN A 78 -0.63 16.44 27.48
C GLN A 78 -1.58 17.49 26.90
N GLY A 79 -1.58 18.72 27.41
CA GLY A 79 -2.34 19.86 26.89
C GLY A 79 -2.04 20.12 25.41
N MET A 80 -0.76 20.22 25.07
CA MET A 80 -0.30 20.44 23.70
C MET A 80 -0.76 19.37 22.70
N HIS A 81 -0.73 18.09 23.07
CA HIS A 81 -1.21 17.00 22.20
C HIS A 81 -2.73 16.89 22.16
N TYR A 82 -3.40 17.16 23.28
CA TYR A 82 -4.86 17.23 23.33
C TYR A 82 -5.41 18.36 22.46
N ASP A 83 -4.85 19.56 22.61
CA ASP A 83 -5.19 20.74 21.80
C ASP A 83 -4.96 20.46 20.31
N TYR A 84 -4.01 19.58 19.99
CA TYR A 84 -3.78 19.17 18.63
C TYR A 84 -4.94 18.34 18.05
N PHE A 85 -5.50 17.39 18.81
CA PHE A 85 -6.74 16.70 18.41
C PHE A 85 -7.93 17.66 18.29
N ARG A 86 -8.07 18.57 19.27
CA ARG A 86 -9.15 19.56 19.37
C ARG A 86 -9.13 20.59 18.25
N ASN A 87 -7.96 21.13 17.92
CA ASN A 87 -7.84 22.30 17.06
C ASN A 87 -7.38 21.97 15.63
N HIS A 88 -6.88 20.75 15.38
CA HIS A 88 -6.39 20.37 14.05
C HIS A 88 -7.05 19.11 13.52
N ILE A 89 -6.94 17.97 14.22
CA ILE A 89 -7.37 16.68 13.64
C ILE A 89 -8.88 16.64 13.41
N PHE A 90 -9.69 16.85 14.46
CA PHE A 90 -11.13 16.76 14.33
C PHE A 90 -11.77 17.92 13.52
N PRO A 91 -11.33 19.19 13.64
CA PRO A 91 -11.84 20.26 12.78
C PRO A 91 -11.50 20.05 11.31
N SER A 92 -10.29 19.59 10.98
CA SER A 92 -9.86 19.45 9.58
C SER A 92 -10.76 18.53 8.76
N LYS A 93 -11.35 17.50 9.39
CA LYS A 93 -12.33 16.63 8.73
C LYS A 93 -13.56 17.40 8.24
N LEU A 94 -14.12 18.26 9.09
CA LEU A 94 -15.27 19.09 8.71
C LEU A 94 -14.89 20.14 7.67
N VAL A 95 -13.70 20.76 7.78
CA VAL A 95 -13.20 21.69 6.78
C VAL A 95 -13.06 21.02 5.40
N ARG A 96 -12.52 19.80 5.34
CA ARG A 96 -12.41 19.05 4.07
C ARG A 96 -13.78 18.65 3.51
N VAL A 97 -14.76 18.34 4.36
CA VAL A 97 -16.17 18.14 3.92
C VAL A 97 -16.75 19.42 3.31
N ILE A 98 -16.49 20.59 3.91
CA ILE A 98 -16.93 21.90 3.38
C ILE A 98 -16.27 22.18 2.03
N GLN A 99 -14.96 22.00 1.92
CA GLN A 99 -14.22 22.21 0.66
C GLN A 99 -14.68 21.25 -0.44
N HIS A 100 -14.94 19.98 -0.09
CA HIS A 100 -15.47 19.02 -1.04
C HIS A 100 -16.88 19.41 -1.50
N ARG A 101 -17.77 19.88 -0.59
CA ARG A 101 -19.08 20.42 -0.95
C ARG A 101 -18.98 21.57 -1.95
N GLU A 102 -18.11 22.54 -1.70
CA GLU A 102 -17.87 23.67 -2.61
C GLU A 102 -17.39 23.18 -3.98
N SER A 103 -16.48 22.21 -4.00
CA SER A 103 -16.00 21.61 -5.25
C SER A 103 -17.07 20.81 -5.98
N VAL A 104 -17.99 20.15 -5.27
CA VAL A 104 -19.15 19.49 -5.89
C VAL A 104 -20.07 20.54 -6.48
N MET A 105 -20.36 21.63 -5.77
CA MET A 105 -21.22 22.72 -6.25
C MET A 105 -20.68 23.40 -7.52
N GLN A 106 -19.36 23.53 -7.67
CA GLN A 106 -18.74 24.06 -8.89
C GLN A 106 -19.03 23.22 -10.15
N VAL A 107 -19.41 21.94 -10.01
CA VAL A 107 -19.81 21.10 -11.15
C VAL A 107 -21.04 21.67 -11.87
N MET A 108 -21.92 22.43 -11.20
CA MET A 108 -23.08 23.07 -11.84
C MET A 108 -22.69 24.06 -12.96
N GLU A 109 -21.47 24.59 -12.91
CA GLU A 109 -20.99 25.57 -13.89
C GLU A 109 -20.46 24.92 -15.17
N THR A 110 -20.22 23.60 -15.15
CA THR A 110 -19.60 22.87 -16.26
C THR A 110 -20.58 22.57 -17.40
N ASN A 111 -20.05 22.24 -18.58
CA ASN A 111 -20.89 21.85 -19.72
C ASN A 111 -21.48 20.45 -19.52
N GLU A 112 -20.74 19.56 -18.86
CA GLU A 112 -21.15 18.22 -18.49
C GLU A 112 -22.44 18.24 -17.66
N TYR A 113 -22.56 19.17 -16.69
CA TYR A 113 -23.79 19.35 -15.93
C TYR A 113 -24.95 19.84 -16.80
N LYS A 114 -24.71 20.83 -17.68
CA LYS A 114 -25.76 21.40 -18.56
C LYS A 114 -26.34 20.34 -19.50
N GLU A 115 -25.48 19.52 -20.08
CA GLU A 115 -25.82 18.46 -21.04
C GLU A 115 -26.31 17.16 -20.38
N ALA A 116 -26.16 17.01 -19.05
CA ALA A 116 -26.56 15.80 -18.34
C ALA A 116 -28.09 15.54 -18.38
N PRO A 117 -28.51 14.26 -18.43
CA PRO A 117 -29.91 13.86 -18.28
C PRO A 117 -30.52 14.30 -16.94
N ASP A 118 -31.84 14.49 -16.89
CA ASP A 118 -32.55 14.92 -15.67
C ASP A 118 -32.31 13.97 -14.49
N LEU A 119 -32.29 12.66 -14.72
CA LEU A 119 -32.00 11.67 -13.67
C LEU A 119 -30.63 11.90 -13.00
N GLU A 120 -29.60 12.26 -13.77
CA GLU A 120 -28.27 12.51 -13.23
C GLU A 120 -28.22 13.86 -12.48
N LYS A 121 -28.99 14.87 -12.93
CA LYS A 121 -29.16 16.13 -12.21
C LYS A 121 -29.88 15.94 -10.88
N GLU A 122 -30.87 15.04 -10.82
CA GLU A 122 -31.55 14.65 -9.57
C GLU A 122 -30.59 13.94 -8.60
N GLN A 123 -29.79 12.99 -9.08
CA GLN A 123 -28.78 12.31 -8.26
C GLN A 123 -27.72 13.28 -7.74
N TYR A 124 -27.28 14.22 -8.59
CA TYR A 124 -26.38 15.30 -8.19
C TYR A 124 -26.99 16.19 -7.10
N ALA A 125 -28.27 16.59 -7.26
CA ALA A 125 -28.97 17.39 -6.26
C ALA A 125 -29.04 16.65 -4.91
N ALA A 126 -29.34 15.34 -4.92
CA ALA A 126 -29.32 14.51 -3.73
C ALA A 126 -27.92 14.44 -3.08
N ALA A 127 -26.85 14.41 -3.87
CA ALA A 127 -25.48 14.46 -3.37
C ALA A 127 -25.15 15.80 -2.70
N VAL A 128 -25.58 16.93 -3.28
CA VAL A 128 -25.42 18.27 -2.69
C VAL A 128 -26.22 18.41 -1.39
N GLU A 129 -27.46 17.93 -1.35
CA GLU A 129 -28.31 17.92 -0.15
C GLU A 129 -27.73 17.05 0.96
N GLY A 130 -27.06 15.94 0.61
CA GLY A 130 -26.43 15.02 1.55
C GLY A 130 -25.36 15.66 2.46
N PHE A 131 -24.79 16.81 2.07
CA PHE A 131 -23.81 17.51 2.91
C PHE A 131 -24.44 18.21 4.11
N ALA A 132 -25.70 18.66 4.02
CA ALA A 132 -26.32 19.47 5.05
C ALA A 132 -26.41 18.75 6.42
N PRO A 133 -26.85 17.47 6.51
CA PRO A 133 -26.86 16.74 7.77
C PRO A 133 -25.46 16.50 8.35
N VAL A 134 -24.43 16.31 7.52
CA VAL A 134 -23.04 16.09 7.99
C VAL A 134 -22.46 17.39 8.56
N LEU A 135 -22.79 18.53 7.97
CA LEU A 135 -22.31 19.85 8.40
C LEU A 135 -23.19 20.50 9.48
N GLN A 136 -24.23 19.82 9.94
CA GLN A 136 -25.15 20.34 10.94
C GLN A 136 -24.52 20.28 12.35
N PRO A 137 -24.35 21.40 13.07
CA PRO A 137 -23.75 21.43 14.40
C PRO A 137 -24.43 20.51 15.40
N GLU A 138 -25.77 20.43 15.36
CA GLU A 138 -26.55 19.59 16.27
C GLU A 138 -26.27 18.09 16.09
N LEU A 139 -25.76 17.67 14.93
CA LEU A 139 -25.44 16.27 14.64
C LEU A 139 -24.00 15.93 14.98
N HIS A 140 -23.03 16.78 14.66
CA HIS A 140 -21.61 16.45 14.89
C HIS A 140 -21.08 16.89 16.27
N ALA A 141 -21.68 17.87 16.95
CA ALA A 141 -21.12 18.40 18.21
C ALA A 141 -21.08 17.35 19.34
N GLY A 142 -22.14 16.56 19.50
CA GLY A 142 -22.17 15.46 20.47
C GLY A 142 -21.12 14.39 20.18
N CYS A 143 -21.01 14.00 18.91
CA CYS A 143 -20.02 13.02 18.46
C CYS A 143 -18.59 13.51 18.68
N TRP A 144 -18.27 14.75 18.30
CA TRP A 144 -16.92 15.31 18.45
C TRP A 144 -16.54 15.49 19.92
N SER A 145 -17.50 15.86 20.77
CA SER A 145 -17.28 15.92 22.22
C SER A 145 -16.94 14.54 22.79
N ALA A 146 -17.57 13.47 22.29
CA ALA A 146 -17.26 12.10 22.70
C ALA A 146 -15.87 11.65 22.21
N LEU A 147 -15.48 11.99 20.98
CA LEU A 147 -14.12 11.74 20.47
C LEU A 147 -13.06 12.47 21.31
N LEU A 148 -13.33 13.72 21.69
CA LEU A 148 -12.47 14.51 22.57
C LEU A 148 -12.42 13.96 23.99
N THR A 149 -13.55 13.45 24.51
CA THR A 149 -13.60 12.76 25.81
C THR A 149 -12.70 11.52 25.78
N TYR A 150 -12.76 10.73 24.71
CA TYR A 150 -11.89 9.57 24.53
C TYR A 150 -10.40 9.99 24.50
N ALA A 151 -10.06 11.03 23.74
CA ALA A 151 -8.69 11.54 23.64
C ALA A 151 -8.15 12.07 24.98
N ALA A 152 -8.99 12.76 25.76
CA ALA A 152 -8.67 13.19 27.11
C ALA A 152 -8.36 11.99 28.03
N GLY A 153 -9.20 10.96 27.99
CA GLY A 153 -9.00 9.73 28.77
C GLY A 153 -7.69 9.02 28.43
N MET A 154 -7.36 8.91 27.13
CA MET A 154 -6.09 8.32 26.70
C MET A 154 -4.89 9.20 27.01
N SER A 155 -5.04 10.52 27.04
CA SER A 155 -3.99 11.44 27.50
C SER A 155 -3.65 11.22 28.97
N CYS A 156 -4.66 10.96 29.81
CA CYS A 156 -4.46 10.63 31.23
C CYS A 156 -3.99 9.20 31.49
N PHE A 157 -3.97 8.32 30.48
CA PHE A 157 -3.50 6.94 30.63
C PHE A 157 -2.03 6.84 31.08
N ALA A 158 -1.21 7.85 30.80
CA ALA A 158 0.17 7.97 31.29
C ALA A 158 0.26 8.05 32.82
N CYS A 159 -0.78 8.54 33.48
CA CYS A 159 -0.82 8.72 34.94
C CYS A 159 -1.19 7.42 35.66
N LYS A 160 -1.65 6.40 34.94
CA LYS A 160 -2.15 5.16 35.53
C LYS A 160 -1.01 4.23 35.96
N PRO A 161 -0.77 4.02 37.26
CA PRO A 161 0.40 3.27 37.74
C PRO A 161 0.36 1.79 37.34
N ASP A 162 -0.83 1.19 37.22
CA ASP A 162 -1.04 -0.19 36.82
C ASP A 162 -1.33 -0.36 35.31
N TRP A 163 -0.87 0.56 34.45
CA TRP A 163 -1.12 0.58 32.99
C TRP A 163 -0.86 -0.78 32.32
N MET A 164 0.14 -1.54 32.80
CA MET A 164 0.52 -2.87 32.31
C MET A 164 -0.65 -3.87 32.29
N LEU A 165 -1.60 -3.74 33.21
CA LEU A 165 -2.78 -4.62 33.30
C LEU A 165 -3.77 -4.38 32.15
N TYR A 166 -3.78 -3.15 31.62
CA TYR A 166 -4.69 -2.69 30.58
C TYR A 166 -4.09 -2.74 29.19
N VAL A 167 -2.88 -3.28 29.00
CA VAL A 167 -2.29 -3.41 27.67
C VAL A 167 -2.09 -4.87 27.28
N ARG A 168 -1.98 -5.10 25.98
CA ARG A 168 -1.50 -6.36 25.40
C ARG A 168 -0.14 -6.07 24.76
N PRO A 169 0.96 -6.57 25.34
CA PRO A 169 2.27 -6.49 24.69
C PRO A 169 2.33 -7.45 23.50
N ARG A 170 3.16 -7.15 22.50
CA ARG A 170 3.35 -7.99 21.31
C ARG A 170 3.89 -9.37 21.67
N CYS A 171 4.91 -9.42 22.51
CA CYS A 171 5.55 -10.64 22.98
C CYS A 171 5.94 -10.49 24.46
N PRO A 172 5.16 -11.02 25.40
CA PRO A 172 5.59 -11.13 26.79
C PRO A 172 6.74 -12.16 26.88
N PRO A 173 7.81 -11.94 27.66
CA PRO A 173 8.16 -10.74 28.46
C PRO A 173 9.22 -9.82 27.81
N LYS A 174 9.67 -10.09 26.59
CA LYS A 174 10.89 -9.46 26.03
C LYS A 174 10.64 -8.25 25.14
N CYS A 175 9.43 -8.04 24.65
CA CYS A 175 9.12 -6.92 23.76
C CYS A 175 8.34 -5.85 24.52
N ASN A 176 8.95 -4.68 24.69
CA ASN A 176 8.32 -3.47 25.23
C ASN A 176 7.37 -2.80 24.22
N GLU A 177 6.80 -3.55 23.27
CA GLU A 177 5.91 -3.01 22.25
C GLU A 177 4.45 -3.29 22.65
N VAL A 178 3.68 -2.22 22.87
CA VAL A 178 2.24 -2.31 23.14
C VAL A 178 1.50 -2.35 21.81
N ILE A 179 0.83 -3.46 21.52
CA ILE A 179 0.03 -3.60 20.29
C ILE A 179 -1.44 -3.28 20.52
N ARG A 180 -1.88 -3.21 21.78
CA ARG A 180 -3.28 -2.91 22.12
C ARG A 180 -3.46 -2.39 23.53
N VAL A 181 -4.21 -1.30 23.69
CA VAL A 181 -4.88 -0.94 24.95
C VAL A 181 -6.23 -1.68 25.05
N LYS A 182 -6.46 -2.37 26.17
CA LYS A 182 -7.71 -3.09 26.49
C LYS A 182 -8.74 -2.08 26.99
N VAL A 183 -9.42 -1.41 26.06
CA VAL A 183 -10.52 -0.49 26.37
C VAL A 183 -11.77 -1.27 26.73
N HIS A 184 -12.54 -0.80 27.71
CA HIS A 184 -13.78 -1.45 28.13
C HIS A 184 -14.81 -1.40 26.99
N PRO A 185 -15.50 -2.51 26.67
CA PRO A 185 -16.46 -2.53 25.55
C PRO A 185 -17.55 -1.45 25.64
N SER A 186 -18.03 -1.16 26.85
CA SER A 186 -19.03 -0.10 27.07
C SER A 186 -18.57 1.29 26.64
N ASP A 187 -17.27 1.55 26.61
CA ASP A 187 -16.75 2.84 26.14
C ASP A 187 -16.85 2.95 24.62
N CYS A 188 -16.66 1.83 23.90
CA CYS A 188 -16.94 1.77 22.46
C CYS A 188 -18.44 1.95 22.19
N ASP A 189 -19.31 1.33 23.01
CA ASP A 189 -20.77 1.50 22.92
C ASP A 189 -21.15 2.98 23.15
N GLU A 190 -20.64 3.59 24.21
CA GLU A 190 -20.91 4.98 24.58
C GLU A 190 -20.44 5.97 23.51
N LEU A 191 -19.22 5.75 22.98
CA LEU A 191 -18.68 6.54 21.89
C LEU A 191 -19.56 6.42 20.64
N TRP A 192 -19.99 5.21 20.29
CA TRP A 192 -20.86 5.00 19.14
C TRP A 192 -22.23 5.63 19.30
N VAL A 193 -22.88 5.49 20.46
CA VAL A 193 -24.18 6.12 20.74
C VAL A 193 -24.11 7.64 20.52
N SER A 194 -22.99 8.26 20.87
CA SER A 194 -22.76 9.70 20.65
C SER A 194 -22.55 10.06 19.17
N CYS A 195 -22.09 9.10 18.35
CA CYS A 195 -21.73 9.29 16.94
C CYS A 195 -22.68 8.65 15.93
N GLU A 196 -23.65 7.84 16.37
CA GLU A 196 -24.49 7.02 15.50
C GLU A 196 -25.27 7.85 14.48
N ARG A 197 -25.90 8.94 14.93
CA ARG A 197 -26.67 9.83 14.05
C ARG A 197 -25.78 10.50 13.00
N PHE A 198 -24.60 10.94 13.39
CA PHE A 198 -23.60 11.49 12.47
C PHE A 198 -23.12 10.41 11.48
N GLY A 199 -22.89 9.18 11.96
CA GLY A 199 -22.48 8.06 11.11
C GLY A 199 -23.51 7.70 10.05
N PHE A 200 -24.80 7.73 10.38
CA PHE A 200 -25.86 7.57 9.39
C PHE A 200 -25.85 8.68 8.33
N ALA A 201 -25.65 9.93 8.74
CA ALA A 201 -25.53 11.05 7.81
C ALA A 201 -24.30 10.92 6.91
N ALA A 202 -23.13 10.58 7.47
CA ALA A 202 -21.89 10.36 6.72
C ALA A 202 -22.02 9.23 5.69
N LYS A 203 -22.65 8.11 6.09
CA LYS A 203 -22.92 6.98 5.20
C LYS A 203 -23.88 7.36 4.07
N ALA A 204 -24.94 8.12 4.37
CA ALA A 204 -25.89 8.60 3.37
C ALA A 204 -25.22 9.56 2.36
N LEU A 205 -24.39 10.49 2.84
CA LEU A 205 -23.60 11.38 1.98
C LEU A 205 -22.68 10.58 1.05
N ARG A 206 -21.92 9.61 1.61
CA ARG A 206 -21.05 8.75 0.81
C ARG A 206 -21.82 8.02 -0.29
N GLN A 207 -22.97 7.45 0.04
CA GLN A 207 -23.80 6.75 -0.94
C GLN A 207 -24.30 7.72 -2.03
N ALA A 208 -24.78 8.90 -1.66
CA ALA A 208 -25.25 9.90 -2.62
C ALA A 208 -24.13 10.38 -3.58
N LEU A 209 -22.92 10.60 -3.06
CA LEU A 209 -21.74 10.92 -3.87
C LEU A 209 -21.35 9.77 -4.82
N LEU A 210 -21.50 8.52 -4.38
CA LEU A 210 -21.24 7.35 -5.21
C LEU A 210 -22.31 7.12 -6.29
N ASP A 211 -23.53 7.58 -6.07
CA ASP A 211 -24.63 7.39 -7.02
C ASP A 211 -24.66 8.46 -8.13
N SER A 212 -24.07 9.64 -7.92
CA SER A 212 -23.94 10.68 -8.95
C SER A 212 -22.62 10.60 -9.71
N ILE A 213 -22.68 10.53 -11.04
CA ILE A 213 -21.51 10.66 -11.93
C ILE A 213 -20.99 12.10 -11.92
N LEU A 214 -21.89 13.10 -11.88
CA LEU A 214 -21.52 14.52 -11.84
C LEU A 214 -20.79 14.88 -10.55
N ALA A 215 -21.26 14.42 -9.39
CA ALA A 215 -20.60 14.75 -8.11
C ALA A 215 -19.16 14.22 -8.06
N LYS A 216 -18.87 13.08 -8.71
CA LYS A 216 -17.52 12.51 -8.83
C LYS A 216 -16.56 13.34 -9.69
N GLN A 217 -17.06 14.32 -10.44
CA GLN A 217 -16.23 15.24 -11.24
C GLN A 217 -15.68 16.40 -10.40
N ALA A 218 -16.05 16.49 -9.11
CA ALA A 218 -15.47 17.45 -8.19
C ALA A 218 -13.93 17.35 -8.20
N LYS A 219 -13.25 18.51 -8.28
CA LYS A 219 -11.79 18.61 -8.27
C LYS A 219 -11.19 18.20 -6.94
N MET A 220 -11.86 18.51 -5.83
CA MET A 220 -11.41 18.15 -4.50
C MET A 220 -11.80 16.72 -4.16
N PRO A 221 -10.92 15.91 -3.54
CA PRO A 221 -11.25 14.56 -3.11
C PRO A 221 -12.32 14.57 -2.01
N VAL A 222 -13.10 13.48 -1.94
CA VAL A 222 -14.07 13.25 -0.86
C VAL A 222 -13.33 12.95 0.45
N GLU A 223 -13.75 13.60 1.55
CA GLU A 223 -13.24 13.25 2.88
C GLU A 223 -13.72 11.84 3.26
N ASP A 224 -12.80 10.99 3.73
CA ASP A 224 -13.17 9.69 4.26
C ASP A 224 -13.75 9.80 5.66
N LEU A 225 -15.04 9.50 5.74
CA LEU A 225 -15.82 9.39 6.95
C LEU A 225 -16.18 7.93 7.28
N SER A 226 -15.48 6.96 6.67
CA SER A 226 -15.77 5.52 6.84
C SER A 226 -15.60 5.04 8.29
N MET A 227 -14.81 5.74 9.11
CA MET A 227 -14.71 5.44 10.54
C MET A 227 -16.07 5.52 11.25
N PHE A 228 -17.03 6.26 10.71
CA PHE A 228 -18.37 6.40 11.28
C PHE A 228 -19.40 5.41 10.71
N GLU A 229 -19.01 4.46 9.85
CA GLU A 229 -19.95 3.48 9.26
C GLU A 229 -20.47 2.43 10.24
N GLY A 230 -19.82 2.30 11.40
CA GLY A 230 -20.30 1.42 12.46
C GLY A 230 -19.46 1.51 13.73
N GLN A 231 -20.04 1.05 14.84
CA GLN A 231 -19.43 1.04 16.16
C GLN A 231 -18.02 0.45 16.18
N GLN A 232 -17.84 -0.73 15.58
CA GLN A 232 -16.55 -1.43 15.61
C GLN A 232 -15.49 -0.68 14.81
N VAL A 233 -15.87 -0.08 13.67
CA VAL A 233 -14.96 0.70 12.82
C VAL A 233 -14.52 1.96 13.57
N LEU A 234 -15.46 2.66 14.20
CA LEU A 234 -15.17 3.85 15.00
C LEU A 234 -14.26 3.53 16.18
N CYS A 235 -14.55 2.47 16.93
CA CYS A 235 -13.74 2.12 18.09
C CYS A 235 -12.35 1.64 17.69
N SER A 236 -12.22 0.88 16.59
CA SER A 236 -10.92 0.50 16.04
C SER A 236 -10.13 1.72 15.57
N TRP A 237 -10.76 2.65 14.85
CA TRP A 237 -10.11 3.88 14.41
C TRP A 237 -9.61 4.74 15.58
N MET A 238 -10.43 4.93 16.62
CA MET A 238 -9.99 5.64 17.84
C MET A 238 -8.90 4.90 18.60
N HIS A 239 -8.95 3.58 18.58
CA HIS A 239 -7.92 2.77 19.22
C HIS A 239 -6.57 2.94 18.51
N ASP A 240 -6.57 2.81 17.19
CA ASP A 240 -5.37 2.94 16.37
C ASP A 240 -4.86 4.39 16.39
N LEU A 241 -5.70 5.39 16.14
CA LEU A 241 -5.28 6.79 16.06
C LEU A 241 -4.92 7.42 17.42
N VAL A 242 -5.68 7.10 18.47
CA VAL A 242 -5.60 7.81 19.76
C VAL A 242 -5.06 6.93 20.86
N ALA A 243 -5.55 5.70 21.02
CA ALA A 243 -5.16 4.87 22.17
C ALA A 243 -3.72 4.34 22.07
N LEU A 244 -3.25 4.03 20.87
CA LEU A 244 -1.86 3.62 20.63
C LEU A 244 -0.90 4.81 20.49
N HIS A 245 -1.42 5.99 20.21
CA HIS A 245 -0.63 7.18 19.90
C HIS A 245 -1.11 8.45 20.63
N PRO A 246 -1.33 8.40 21.97
CA PRO A 246 -1.97 9.49 22.71
C PRO A 246 -1.19 10.81 22.68
N LEU A 247 0.13 10.75 22.48
CA LEU A 247 1.01 11.91 22.34
C LEU A 247 1.74 11.94 20.99
N GLN A 248 1.28 11.19 19.98
CA GLN A 248 1.86 11.40 18.66
C GLN A 248 1.26 12.68 18.10
N ARG A 249 2.12 13.66 17.78
CA ARG A 249 1.76 14.59 16.72
C ARG A 249 1.86 13.77 15.43
N PRO A 250 0.76 13.55 14.71
CA PRO A 250 0.85 12.94 13.41
C PRO A 250 1.85 13.75 12.58
N THR A 251 2.73 13.08 11.84
CA THR A 251 3.62 13.74 10.89
C THR A 251 2.78 14.56 9.90
N GLU A 252 3.29 15.64 9.30
CA GLU A 252 2.53 16.40 8.29
C GLU A 252 1.95 15.47 7.20
N ALA A 253 2.69 14.42 6.83
CA ALA A 253 2.20 13.33 5.99
C ALA A 253 0.97 12.59 6.56
N GLU A 254 0.94 12.24 7.84
CA GLU A 254 -0.25 11.67 8.50
C GLU A 254 -1.40 12.70 8.63
N LYS A 255 -1.09 14.00 8.67
CA LYS A 255 -2.09 15.09 8.66
C LYS A 255 -2.77 15.24 7.31
N GLU A 256 -2.06 14.99 6.22
CA GLU A 256 -2.54 15.13 4.85
C GLU A 256 -3.03 13.79 4.25
N ALA A 257 -2.49 12.65 4.69
CA ALA A 257 -2.78 11.30 4.16
C ALA A 257 -3.95 10.57 4.84
N THR A 258 -4.75 11.23 5.68
CA THR A 258 -6.03 10.62 6.05
C THR A 258 -6.99 10.87 4.87
N PRO A 259 -7.15 9.94 3.87
CA PRO A 259 -7.35 8.49 4.09
C PRO A 259 -6.97 7.45 2.98
N ALA A 260 -6.66 6.20 3.38
CA ALA A 260 -7.08 4.94 2.73
C ALA A 260 -6.60 3.67 3.47
N SER A 261 -6.88 3.50 4.77
CA SER A 261 -6.93 2.14 5.32
C SER A 261 -8.31 1.57 5.05
N GLY A 262 -8.47 0.92 3.89
CA GLY A 262 -9.74 0.32 3.48
C GLY A 262 -10.28 -0.70 4.52
N PRO A 263 -11.61 -0.95 4.52
CA PRO A 263 -12.29 -1.80 5.51
C PRO A 263 -11.79 -3.26 5.55
N ASP A 264 -11.08 -3.73 4.52
CA ASP A 264 -10.61 -5.12 4.41
C ASP A 264 -9.45 -5.48 5.35
N ALA A 265 -8.67 -4.50 5.83
CA ALA A 265 -7.68 -4.73 6.89
C ALA A 265 -8.33 -4.78 8.29
N LEU A 266 -9.47 -4.09 8.48
CA LEU A 266 -10.17 -3.97 9.76
C LEU A 266 -11.12 -5.14 10.05
N SER A 267 -11.78 -5.71 9.05
CA SER A 267 -12.80 -6.76 9.29
C SER A 267 -12.22 -8.11 9.74
N LYS A 268 -10.91 -8.35 9.59
CA LYS A 268 -10.31 -9.68 9.81
C LYS A 268 -9.67 -9.88 11.19
N ARG A 269 -9.57 -8.84 12.02
CA ARG A 269 -8.92 -8.93 13.35
C ARG A 269 -9.87 -9.17 14.54
N LEU A 270 -11.18 -9.14 14.36
CA LEU A 270 -12.13 -9.18 15.50
C LEU A 270 -13.39 -10.06 15.34
N SER A 271 -13.41 -11.02 14.41
CA SER A 271 -14.44 -12.07 14.43
C SER A 271 -14.31 -13.06 15.60
N ASP A 272 -13.25 -12.98 16.41
CA ASP A 272 -13.15 -13.66 17.71
C ASP A 272 -13.61 -12.74 18.86
N ARG A 273 -14.93 -12.72 19.10
CA ARG A 273 -15.62 -12.71 20.41
C ARG A 273 -16.93 -11.95 20.33
N ARG A 274 -18.00 -12.73 20.20
CA ARG A 274 -19.38 -12.30 20.47
C ARG A 274 -19.66 -12.57 21.95
N LEU A 275 -20.02 -11.50 22.68
CA LEU A 275 -20.59 -11.44 24.03
C LEU A 275 -19.96 -12.33 25.13
N GLN A 276 -19.20 -11.70 26.03
CA GLN A 276 -19.09 -12.17 27.42
C GLN A 276 -19.37 -11.01 28.38
N SER A 277 -20.25 -11.30 29.31
CA SER A 277 -20.80 -10.43 30.36
C SER A 277 -19.74 -9.85 31.29
N GLU A 278 -20.08 -8.69 31.87
CA GLU A 278 -19.36 -8.04 32.95
C GLU A 278 -19.01 -9.03 34.08
N ILE A 279 -17.74 -8.98 34.49
CA ILE A 279 -17.06 -9.87 35.44
C ILE A 279 -16.73 -11.25 34.85
N ASP A 280 -15.73 -11.29 33.98
CA ASP A 280 -15.00 -12.50 33.61
C ASP A 280 -14.07 -12.88 34.79
N GLY A 281 -14.70 -13.35 35.89
CA GLY A 281 -14.06 -13.67 37.18
C GLY A 281 -12.99 -14.75 37.15
N ASP A 282 -12.62 -15.25 35.97
CA ASP A 282 -11.68 -16.33 35.77
C ASP A 282 -10.47 -15.96 34.89
N THR A 283 -10.49 -14.80 34.20
CA THR A 283 -9.37 -14.41 33.31
C THR A 283 -8.47 -13.31 33.87
N GLY A 284 -8.86 -12.64 34.96
CA GLY A 284 -8.07 -11.57 35.59
C GLY A 284 -7.79 -10.37 34.67
N LEU A 285 -8.49 -10.27 33.55
CA LEU A 285 -8.28 -9.21 32.55
C LEU A 285 -8.96 -7.92 33.01
N ARG A 286 -8.15 -6.87 33.25
CA ARG A 286 -8.64 -5.51 33.49
C ARG A 286 -8.83 -4.76 32.17
N PHE A 287 -9.88 -3.96 32.12
CA PHE A 287 -10.20 -3.08 31.00
C PHE A 287 -10.16 -1.62 31.46
N PHE A 288 -9.57 -0.76 30.64
CA PHE A 288 -9.45 0.67 30.90
C PHE A 288 -10.74 1.36 30.48
N ARG A 289 -11.31 2.17 31.39
CA ARG A 289 -12.55 2.92 31.17
C ARG A 289 -12.25 4.31 30.61
N VAL A 290 -11.86 4.40 29.34
CA VAL A 290 -11.33 5.60 28.71
C VAL A 290 -12.34 6.77 28.72
N MET A 291 -13.62 6.51 28.49
CA MET A 291 -14.65 7.57 28.48
C MET A 291 -14.89 8.14 29.89
N HIS A 292 -14.84 7.28 30.90
CA HIS A 292 -14.94 7.70 32.30
C HIS A 292 -13.75 8.57 32.72
N GLU A 293 -12.53 8.15 32.38
CA GLU A 293 -11.29 8.88 32.66
C GLU A 293 -11.27 10.22 31.94
N GLY A 294 -11.78 10.27 30.70
CA GLY A 294 -11.95 11.51 29.94
C GLY A 294 -12.88 12.51 30.60
N ARG A 295 -14.01 12.07 31.16
CA ARG A 295 -14.95 12.94 31.89
C ARG A 295 -14.38 13.47 33.21
N GLN A 296 -13.52 12.69 33.86
CA GLN A 296 -12.86 13.07 35.10
C GLN A 296 -11.59 13.90 34.86
N SER A 297 -11.18 14.04 33.60
CA SER A 297 -10.09 14.92 33.24
C SER A 297 -10.48 16.40 33.37
N GLY A 298 -9.49 17.27 33.49
CA GLY A 298 -9.67 18.73 33.42
C GLY A 298 -9.55 19.30 32.01
N PHE A 299 -9.55 18.45 30.97
CA PHE A 299 -9.59 18.92 29.59
C PHE A 299 -10.98 19.47 29.24
N ASP A 300 -11.01 20.50 28.40
CA ASP A 300 -12.27 20.94 27.78
C ASP A 300 -12.67 19.93 26.70
N VAL A 301 -13.53 18.98 27.07
CA VAL A 301 -14.05 17.95 26.17
C VAL A 301 -15.26 18.41 25.34
N THR A 302 -15.73 19.64 25.52
CA THR A 302 -16.91 20.14 24.81
C THR A 302 -16.54 20.66 23.43
N TRP A 303 -17.24 20.21 22.39
CA TRP A 303 -17.07 20.73 21.05
C TRP A 303 -18.05 21.87 20.79
N SER A 304 -17.54 23.09 20.65
CA SER A 304 -18.36 24.29 20.40
C SER A 304 -18.78 24.49 18.94
N GLY A 305 -18.37 23.60 18.01
CA GLY A 305 -18.63 23.78 16.58
C GLY A 305 -17.53 24.56 15.86
N LEU A 306 -17.54 24.49 14.52
CA LEU A 306 -16.90 25.49 13.67
C LEU A 306 -17.76 26.76 13.69
N VAL A 307 -17.88 27.40 14.86
CA VAL A 307 -18.42 28.74 14.91
C VAL A 307 -17.33 29.61 14.31
N GLY A 308 -17.42 29.85 12.99
CA GLY A 308 -16.58 30.87 12.35
C GLY A 308 -16.64 32.11 13.22
N PRO A 309 -15.51 32.77 13.52
CA PRO A 309 -15.46 33.85 14.50
C PRO A 309 -16.55 34.85 14.15
N SER A 310 -17.62 34.84 14.93
CA SER A 310 -18.79 35.65 14.72
C SER A 310 -18.42 37.07 15.12
N GLY A 311 -17.89 37.83 14.16
CA GLY A 311 -17.95 39.29 14.11
C GLY A 311 -17.72 40.07 15.41
N SER A 312 -16.82 39.64 16.29
CA SER A 312 -16.45 40.42 17.48
C SER A 312 -14.99 40.85 17.40
N ALA A 313 -14.84 42.17 17.23
CA ALA A 313 -13.62 42.97 17.31
C ALA A 313 -12.39 42.45 16.53
N CYS A 314 -12.26 42.92 15.28
CA CYS A 314 -10.94 43.07 14.66
C CYS A 314 -10.06 43.95 15.57
N PRO A 315 -8.84 43.53 15.96
CA PRO A 315 -7.82 44.47 16.35
C PRO A 315 -7.36 45.21 15.09
N SER A 316 -7.90 46.39 14.88
CA SER A 316 -7.48 47.34 13.85
C SER A 316 -6.04 47.80 14.14
N SER A 317 -5.04 47.17 13.51
CA SER A 317 -3.69 47.76 13.50
C SER A 317 -2.81 47.44 12.27
N VAL A 318 -3.26 46.65 11.28
CA VAL A 318 -2.40 46.36 10.10
C VAL A 318 -3.02 46.78 8.76
N VAL A 319 -4.35 46.82 8.63
CA VAL A 319 -5.02 47.26 7.39
C VAL A 319 -5.09 48.80 7.26
N GLY A 320 -5.06 49.52 8.38
CA GLY A 320 -5.08 51.00 8.40
C GLY A 320 -3.83 51.64 7.79
N VAL A 321 -2.66 51.00 7.87
CA VAL A 321 -1.41 51.58 7.34
C VAL A 321 -1.33 51.47 5.81
N LEU A 322 -1.83 50.38 5.22
CA LEU A 322 -1.82 50.20 3.77
C LEU A 322 -2.86 51.07 3.06
N LEU A 323 -4.06 51.25 3.62
CA LEU A 323 -5.09 52.12 3.03
C LEU A 323 -4.74 53.61 3.17
N THR A 324 -4.03 54.02 4.23
CA THR A 324 -3.58 55.42 4.37
C THR A 324 -2.39 55.73 3.45
N LEU A 325 -1.55 54.75 3.12
CA LEU A 325 -0.49 54.89 2.12
C LEU A 325 -1.02 54.91 0.68
N LEU A 326 -2.05 54.13 0.36
CA LEU A 326 -2.70 54.14 -0.95
C LEU A 326 -3.60 55.37 -1.17
N TRP A 327 -4.21 55.90 -0.11
CA TRP A 327 -4.99 57.14 -0.17
C TRP A 327 -4.11 58.39 -0.40
N ASN A 328 -2.89 58.40 0.12
CA ASN A 328 -1.94 59.50 -0.11
C ASN A 328 -1.20 59.42 -1.46
N LEU A 329 -1.21 58.27 -2.13
CA LEU A 329 -0.60 58.10 -3.46
C LEU A 329 -1.56 58.41 -4.63
N CYS A 330 -2.87 58.54 -4.37
CA CYS A 330 -3.89 58.77 -5.42
C CYS A 330 -4.48 60.20 -5.45
N LEU A 331 -4.11 61.10 -4.54
CA LEU A 331 -4.55 62.50 -4.56
C LEU A 331 -3.42 63.44 -4.95
N GLY A 332 -3.08 63.38 -6.23
CA GLY A 332 -2.14 64.30 -6.86
C GLY A 332 -2.38 64.39 -8.35
N SER A 333 -3.56 64.88 -8.78
CA SER A 333 -3.78 65.75 -9.95
C SER A 333 -5.26 65.81 -10.37
N SER A 334 -5.85 66.99 -10.15
CA SER A 334 -6.85 67.69 -10.96
C SER A 334 -7.74 66.90 -11.94
N CYS A 335 -9.06 66.95 -11.74
CA CYS A 335 -9.96 67.71 -12.61
C CYS A 335 -11.40 67.81 -12.07
N LYS A 336 -12.03 68.91 -12.49
CA LYS A 336 -13.29 69.52 -12.05
C LYS A 336 -14.56 68.72 -12.41
N ALA A 337 -15.52 68.84 -11.50
CA ALA A 337 -16.96 69.11 -11.69
C ALA A 337 -17.81 68.16 -12.56
N PHE A 338 -18.82 67.53 -11.94
CA PHE A 338 -20.23 67.86 -12.20
C PHE A 338 -21.12 67.30 -11.07
N ASP A 339 -22.04 68.15 -10.60
CA ASP A 339 -23.16 67.84 -9.70
C ASP A 339 -24.09 66.78 -10.31
N ASP A 340 -24.69 65.92 -9.47
CA ASP A 340 -26.13 66.01 -9.21
C ASP A 340 -26.66 64.87 -8.31
N SER A 341 -27.27 65.31 -7.19
CA SER A 341 -28.61 64.94 -6.73
C SER A 341 -28.89 63.71 -5.84
N ASN A 342 -29.50 64.05 -4.68
CA ASN A 342 -30.61 63.41 -3.94
C ASN A 342 -30.29 62.22 -3.01
N ALA A 343 -30.29 62.42 -1.69
CA ALA A 343 -31.46 62.42 -0.76
C ALA A 343 -31.98 60.99 -0.51
N LEU A 344 -31.94 60.43 0.71
CA LEU A 344 -32.85 60.71 1.83
C LEU A 344 -32.37 60.05 3.14
N GLU A 345 -32.92 60.59 4.23
CA GLU A 345 -32.69 60.37 5.67
C GLU A 345 -32.95 58.95 6.23
N PRO A 346 -32.48 58.65 7.46
CA PRO A 346 -32.68 57.37 8.15
C PRO A 346 -33.99 57.36 8.97
N ALA A 347 -34.68 56.21 9.00
CA ALA A 347 -35.83 55.96 9.87
C ALA A 347 -35.46 55.07 11.07
N ASP A 348 -36.09 55.40 12.20
CA ASP A 348 -35.98 54.86 13.56
C ASP A 348 -36.10 53.32 13.73
N PRO A 349 -35.62 52.76 14.85
CA PRO A 349 -35.78 51.36 15.21
C PRO A 349 -37.10 51.11 15.98
N GLY A 350 -37.97 50.30 15.40
CA GLY A 350 -39.24 49.87 16.00
C GLY A 350 -39.20 48.44 16.53
N GLU A 351 -39.51 48.35 17.82
CA GLU A 351 -40.23 47.28 18.54
C GLU A 351 -39.61 45.90 18.83
N VAL A 352 -39.45 45.76 20.15
CA VAL A 352 -39.29 44.57 20.99
C VAL A 352 -40.55 43.69 20.95
N SER A 353 -40.39 42.41 20.65
CA SER A 353 -41.41 41.38 20.94
C SER A 353 -40.92 40.43 22.05
N GLN A 354 -41.69 40.40 23.14
CA GLN A 354 -41.53 39.51 24.29
C GLN A 354 -41.84 38.03 23.96
N PRO A 355 -41.32 37.08 24.77
CA PRO A 355 -41.54 35.65 24.59
C PRO A 355 -42.84 35.16 25.25
N SER A 356 -43.59 34.30 24.56
CA SER A 356 -44.77 33.61 25.08
C SER A 356 -44.42 32.25 25.69
N GLU A 357 -44.86 32.09 26.94
CA GLU A 357 -45.34 30.87 27.60
C GLU A 357 -44.34 29.77 28.00
N ALA A 358 -44.05 29.79 29.30
CA ALA A 358 -43.46 28.72 30.09
C ALA A 358 -44.45 27.55 30.28
N GLY A 359 -44.01 26.34 29.94
CA GLY A 359 -44.64 25.09 30.36
C GLY A 359 -44.23 24.74 31.78
N LEU A 360 -45.18 24.85 32.72
CA LEU A 360 -45.07 24.48 34.12
C LEU A 360 -45.02 22.93 34.25
N VAL A 361 -43.96 22.37 34.81
CA VAL A 361 -43.93 20.97 35.27
C VAL A 361 -44.04 20.96 36.79
N THR A 362 -45.22 20.65 37.31
CA THR A 362 -45.41 20.38 38.74
C THR A 362 -44.98 18.95 39.06
N LEU A 363 -43.97 18.84 39.91
CA LEU A 363 -43.49 17.60 40.52
C LEU A 363 -44.40 17.27 41.73
N GLN A 364 -45.09 16.13 41.71
CA GLN A 364 -45.78 15.61 42.90
C GLN A 364 -45.10 14.30 43.31
N VAL A 365 -44.38 14.36 44.42
CA VAL A 365 -43.73 13.20 45.06
C VAL A 365 -44.77 12.54 45.98
N ALA A 366 -45.12 11.30 45.68
CA ALA A 366 -45.74 10.38 46.63
C ALA A 366 -44.93 9.08 46.62
N GLY A 367 -44.72 8.52 47.81
CA GLY A 367 -43.77 7.43 48.09
C GLY A 367 -43.89 6.23 47.17
N ASP A 368 -42.71 5.69 46.85
CA ASP A 368 -42.46 4.40 46.21
C ASP A 368 -42.74 4.29 44.69
N GLY A 369 -41.86 4.95 43.90
CA GLY A 369 -41.48 4.50 42.55
C GLY A 369 -41.97 5.34 41.37
N ILE A 370 -41.04 5.85 40.55
CA ILE A 370 -41.33 6.57 39.30
C ILE A 370 -41.30 5.60 38.12
N ARG A 371 -42.40 5.52 37.36
CA ARG A 371 -42.52 4.76 36.10
C ARG A 371 -42.91 5.74 34.98
N TRP A 372 -42.12 5.82 33.92
CA TRP A 372 -42.38 6.68 32.76
C TRP A 372 -43.22 5.96 31.71
N GLN A 373 -44.32 6.57 31.26
CA GLN A 373 -45.07 6.18 30.06
C GLN A 373 -45.39 7.44 29.25
N ILE A 374 -44.92 7.49 28.00
CA ILE A 374 -45.26 8.54 27.03
C ILE A 374 -46.16 7.90 25.96
N GLY A 375 -47.39 8.37 25.86
CA GLY A 375 -48.34 8.01 24.81
C GLY A 375 -48.32 9.06 23.69
N HIS A 376 -48.22 8.62 22.44
CA HIS A 376 -48.34 9.48 21.26
C HIS A 376 -49.82 9.68 20.89
N VAL A 377 -50.21 10.94 20.69
CA VAL A 377 -51.48 11.36 20.08
C VAL A 377 -51.18 11.81 18.65
N LEU A 378 -51.80 11.18 17.66
CA LEU A 378 -51.84 11.61 16.25
C LEU A 378 -53.17 12.32 15.97
N PRO A 379 -53.21 13.36 15.11
CA PRO A 379 -54.46 14.00 14.72
C PRO A 379 -55.06 13.37 13.46
N GLU A 380 -56.36 13.05 13.52
CA GLU A 380 -57.22 12.73 12.39
C GLU A 380 -57.66 14.00 11.61
N ARG A 381 -57.90 13.86 10.30
CA ARG A 381 -59.20 14.23 9.68
C ARG A 381 -59.39 13.73 8.23
N ARG A 382 -60.45 12.91 8.07
CA ARG A 382 -61.56 12.82 7.06
C ARG A 382 -61.20 12.77 5.55
N SER A 383 -61.84 11.96 4.67
CA SER A 383 -63.25 11.54 4.59
C SER A 383 -63.50 10.32 3.64
N ARG A 384 -64.50 9.46 3.98
CA ARG A 384 -65.61 8.82 3.19
C ARG A 384 -65.36 8.25 1.76
N ASP A 385 -66.06 7.27 1.20
CA ASP A 385 -66.96 6.14 1.54
C ASP A 385 -67.06 5.32 0.21
N LEU A 386 -66.79 4.00 0.19
CA LEU A 386 -67.77 2.89 0.04
C LEU A 386 -68.55 2.77 -1.31
N GLN A 387 -68.25 1.75 -2.14
CA GLN A 387 -69.19 0.66 -2.60
C GLN A 387 -68.81 -0.12 -3.90
N ARG A 388 -68.73 -1.45 -3.75
CA ARG A 388 -69.35 -2.57 -4.53
C ARG A 388 -69.20 -2.72 -6.08
N SER A 389 -68.57 -3.86 -6.42
CA SER A 389 -69.13 -5.04 -7.14
C SER A 389 -68.89 -5.30 -8.65
N GLN A 390 -68.84 -6.62 -8.96
CA GLN A 390 -68.94 -7.37 -10.24
C GLN A 390 -67.63 -7.60 -11.01
N ALA A 391 -67.03 -8.81 -11.02
CA ALA A 391 -67.43 -10.12 -11.58
C ALA A 391 -67.44 -10.17 -13.13
N SER A 392 -66.44 -10.83 -13.73
CA SER A 392 -66.58 -11.96 -14.69
C SER A 392 -65.32 -12.23 -15.55
N ALA A 393 -64.71 -13.40 -15.30
CA ALA A 393 -64.13 -14.38 -16.23
C ALA A 393 -63.43 -13.97 -17.56
N ALA A 394 -62.16 -14.40 -17.73
CA ALA A 394 -61.76 -15.37 -18.76
C ALA A 394 -60.35 -15.99 -18.54
N ARG A 395 -60.37 -17.28 -18.20
CA ARG A 395 -59.43 -18.41 -18.47
C ARG A 395 -58.05 -18.14 -19.12
N GLY A 396 -57.02 -18.81 -18.57
CA GLY A 396 -55.92 -19.36 -19.39
C GLY A 396 -54.62 -19.81 -18.67
N HIS A 397 -54.64 -21.00 -18.05
CA HIS A 397 -53.50 -21.92 -17.79
C HIS A 397 -52.29 -21.47 -16.92
N ARG A 398 -52.16 -22.01 -15.68
CA ARG A 398 -51.33 -23.19 -15.23
C ARG A 398 -49.81 -22.93 -15.34
N TRP A 399 -48.94 -23.12 -14.34
CA TRP A 399 -48.95 -24.02 -13.17
C TRP A 399 -47.78 -23.68 -12.19
N TRP A 400 -48.08 -23.72 -10.88
CA TRP A 400 -47.37 -24.34 -9.74
C TRP A 400 -45.88 -24.11 -9.43
N GLU A 401 -45.41 -24.18 -8.18
CA GLU A 401 -45.86 -23.80 -6.83
C GLU A 401 -44.67 -24.09 -5.90
N LYS A 402 -44.51 -23.28 -4.86
CA LYS A 402 -43.55 -23.48 -3.76
C LYS A 402 -44.20 -24.34 -2.67
N CYS A 403 -43.32 -24.99 -1.89
CA CYS A 403 -43.49 -25.48 -0.50
C CYS A 403 -43.99 -26.91 -0.26
N ARG A 404 -43.13 -27.74 0.38
CA ARG A 404 -43.37 -28.23 1.75
C ARG A 404 -42.17 -28.97 2.41
N LYS A 405 -41.88 -28.53 3.64
CA LYS A 405 -41.65 -29.29 4.91
C LYS A 405 -40.44 -30.24 5.11
N GLN A 406 -39.58 -29.80 6.05
CA GLN A 406 -39.12 -30.42 7.33
C GLN A 406 -39.00 -31.96 7.54
N ARG A 407 -37.89 -32.30 8.26
CA ARG A 407 -37.49 -33.54 9.00
C ARG A 407 -36.97 -34.67 8.09
N THR A 408 -35.87 -35.39 8.35
CA THR A 408 -35.32 -36.00 9.60
C THR A 408 -33.83 -36.40 9.45
N LEU A 409 -33.21 -36.70 10.60
CA LEU A 409 -31.86 -37.23 10.87
C LEU A 409 -31.46 -38.56 10.14
N ALA A 410 -30.13 -38.73 10.09
CA ALA A 410 -29.34 -39.98 10.13
C ALA A 410 -28.79 -40.58 8.81
N GLY A 411 -27.46 -40.50 8.69
CA GLY A 411 -26.63 -41.70 8.44
C GLY A 411 -26.07 -41.90 7.04
N TRP A 412 -24.88 -41.36 6.73
CA TRP A 412 -24.07 -41.85 5.60
C TRP A 412 -22.61 -42.09 6.00
N ARG A 413 -22.20 -43.35 5.75
CA ARG A 413 -20.87 -43.92 5.94
C ARG A 413 -19.85 -43.29 4.99
N THR A 414 -18.67 -42.96 5.49
CA THR A 414 -17.50 -42.62 4.69
C THR A 414 -16.83 -43.86 4.12
N ALA A 415 -16.82 -44.00 2.79
CA ALA A 415 -15.90 -44.89 2.09
C ALA A 415 -14.55 -44.18 1.88
N ARG A 416 -13.46 -44.81 2.31
CA ARG A 416 -12.07 -44.34 2.15
C ARG A 416 -11.53 -44.72 0.78
N CYS A 417 -10.95 -43.76 0.06
CA CYS A 417 -9.93 -44.01 -0.95
C CYS A 417 -8.61 -43.37 -0.49
N ARG A 418 -7.53 -44.16 -0.48
CA ARG A 418 -6.17 -43.75 -0.08
C ARG A 418 -5.37 -43.28 -1.31
N GLY A 419 -4.77 -42.09 -1.21
CA GLY A 419 -3.75 -41.52 -2.12
C GLY A 419 -2.80 -40.59 -1.34
N PRO A 420 -1.59 -40.28 -1.85
CA PRO A 420 -0.46 -39.83 -1.03
C PRO A 420 -0.58 -38.37 -0.53
N ARG A 421 -0.58 -38.19 0.80
CA ARG A 421 -0.86 -36.94 1.55
C ARG A 421 0.36 -36.04 1.83
N ARG A 422 1.27 -35.80 0.89
CA ARG A 422 2.48 -35.00 1.21
C ARG A 422 2.43 -33.50 0.85
N SER A 423 1.57 -33.04 -0.07
CA SER A 423 1.43 -31.61 -0.41
C SER A 423 0.09 -30.98 0.01
N ALA A 424 -0.96 -31.80 0.15
CA ALA A 424 -2.33 -31.32 0.37
C ALA A 424 -2.56 -30.69 1.76
N ASP A 425 -1.75 -31.03 2.77
CA ASP A 425 -1.99 -30.60 4.16
C ASP A 425 -1.64 -29.12 4.39
N LEU A 426 -0.71 -28.56 3.59
CA LEU A 426 -0.35 -27.13 3.62
C LEU A 426 -1.37 -26.29 2.82
N GLN A 427 -1.84 -26.81 1.69
CA GLN A 427 -2.86 -26.15 0.86
C GLN A 427 -4.24 -26.16 1.51
N ALA A 428 -4.62 -27.26 2.17
CA ALA A 428 -5.88 -27.37 2.91
C ALA A 428 -5.91 -26.45 4.16
N LYS A 429 -4.77 -26.25 4.83
CA LYS A 429 -4.65 -25.31 5.96
C LYS A 429 -4.55 -23.85 5.51
N ALA A 430 -3.96 -23.57 4.35
CA ALA A 430 -4.01 -22.23 3.74
C ALA A 430 -5.44 -21.86 3.35
N GLN A 431 -6.20 -22.78 2.74
CA GLN A 431 -7.59 -22.53 2.31
C GLN A 431 -8.61 -22.45 3.45
N GLN A 432 -8.36 -23.08 4.62
CA GLN A 432 -9.32 -23.09 5.73
C GLN A 432 -9.10 -22.02 6.81
N GLY A 433 -8.04 -21.20 6.73
CA GLY A 433 -7.78 -20.18 7.75
C GLY A 433 -7.05 -18.92 7.31
N TRP A 434 -6.53 -18.87 6.08
CA TRP A 434 -5.71 -17.78 5.58
C TRP A 434 -6.30 -17.30 4.26
N GLY A 435 -7.28 -16.39 4.32
CA GLY A 435 -7.83 -15.78 3.10
C GLY A 435 -6.73 -15.09 2.27
N GLU A 436 -6.97 -15.00 0.96
CA GLU A 436 -6.10 -14.53 -0.12
C GLU A 436 -5.06 -13.46 0.29
N GLY A 437 -3.77 -13.75 0.06
CA GLY A 437 -2.69 -12.78 0.34
C GLY A 437 -1.31 -13.36 0.73
N VAL A 438 -1.14 -14.68 0.78
CA VAL A 438 0.17 -15.32 1.04
C VAL A 438 0.85 -15.64 -0.29
N MET A 439 2.04 -15.08 -0.55
CA MET A 439 2.88 -15.43 -1.70
C MET A 439 4.15 -16.13 -1.25
N THR A 440 4.40 -17.36 -1.71
CA THR A 440 5.62 -18.15 -1.44
C THR A 440 5.90 -19.25 -2.50
N HIS A 441 7.12 -19.78 -2.78
CA HIS A 441 8.32 -20.11 -1.96
C HIS A 441 9.63 -20.26 -2.76
N ASP A 442 10.78 -20.11 -2.08
CA ASP A 442 12.06 -20.80 -2.34
C ASP A 442 12.27 -21.92 -1.29
N THR A 443 12.69 -23.11 -1.71
CA THR A 443 12.92 -24.28 -0.83
C THR A 443 14.31 -24.86 -1.09
N LYS A 444 15.20 -24.83 -0.10
CA LYS A 444 16.49 -25.52 -0.12
C LYS A 444 16.58 -26.54 1.01
N GLY A 445 17.24 -27.65 0.73
CA GLY A 445 17.59 -28.65 1.73
C GLY A 445 18.79 -29.48 1.29
N THR A 446 19.89 -29.35 2.04
CA THR A 446 20.98 -30.32 2.06
C THR A 446 20.80 -31.22 3.29
N GLY A 447 19.97 -32.27 3.18
CA GLY A 447 19.75 -33.25 4.26
C GLY A 447 18.28 -33.50 4.65
N ARG A 448 18.06 -34.13 5.82
CA ARG A 448 16.73 -34.56 6.33
C ARG A 448 15.81 -33.44 6.82
N ASP A 449 16.31 -32.21 6.95
CA ASP A 449 15.52 -31.06 7.40
C ASP A 449 15.23 -30.11 6.24
N SER A 450 14.00 -29.60 6.17
CA SER A 450 13.56 -28.67 5.11
C SER A 450 13.28 -27.30 5.70
N ALA A 451 13.67 -26.24 5.00
CA ALA A 451 13.38 -24.86 5.39
C ALA A 451 12.49 -24.17 4.35
N VAL A 452 11.65 -23.26 4.84
CA VAL A 452 10.64 -22.53 4.06
C VAL A 452 10.65 -21.08 4.54
N ALA A 453 10.91 -20.14 3.63
CA ALA A 453 10.69 -18.72 3.90
C ALA A 453 9.34 -18.25 3.34
N ILE A 454 8.70 -17.32 4.06
CA ILE A 454 7.40 -16.72 3.74
C ILE A 454 7.52 -15.21 3.82
N GLY A 455 7.31 -14.52 2.69
CA GLY A 455 7.12 -13.07 2.65
C GLY A 455 5.65 -12.70 2.93
N HIS A 456 5.45 -11.62 3.67
CA HIS A 456 4.14 -11.11 4.07
C HIS A 456 3.93 -9.71 3.50
N ARG A 457 2.68 -9.39 3.12
CA ARG A 457 2.30 -8.06 2.63
C ARG A 457 2.51 -6.92 3.63
N ALA A 458 2.56 -7.22 4.93
CA ALA A 458 2.81 -6.24 6.00
C ALA A 458 4.31 -6.03 6.27
N GLY A 459 5.17 -6.18 5.26
CA GLY A 459 6.59 -5.90 5.42
C GLY A 459 7.38 -6.90 6.27
N LEU A 460 6.85 -8.12 6.47
CA LEU A 460 7.45 -9.17 7.29
C LEU A 460 7.92 -10.34 6.43
N ALA A 461 9.00 -10.99 6.85
CA ALA A 461 9.43 -12.29 6.35
C ALA A 461 9.53 -13.28 7.51
N SER A 462 9.17 -14.54 7.29
CA SER A 462 9.22 -15.59 8.32
C SER A 462 9.81 -16.88 7.76
N LEU A 463 10.72 -17.50 8.51
CA LEU A 463 11.41 -18.73 8.16
C LEU A 463 10.96 -19.87 9.05
N TRP A 464 10.52 -20.94 8.43
CA TRP A 464 9.99 -22.14 9.06
C TRP A 464 10.88 -23.34 8.74
N ARG A 465 11.24 -24.14 9.74
CA ARG A 465 11.94 -25.41 9.54
C ARG A 465 11.05 -26.59 9.88
N HIS A 466 11.12 -27.61 9.03
CA HIS A 466 10.51 -28.91 9.21
C HIS A 466 11.57 -29.91 9.70
N LYS A 467 11.37 -30.44 10.91
CA LYS A 467 12.19 -31.53 11.45
C LYS A 467 11.62 -32.88 11.03
N ALA A 468 12.42 -33.73 10.41
CA ALA A 468 11.97 -35.06 9.98
C ALA A 468 11.89 -36.12 11.09
N GLN A 469 12.47 -35.86 12.28
CA GLN A 469 12.42 -36.79 13.40
C GLN A 469 11.35 -36.38 14.42
N GLY A 470 10.29 -37.19 14.53
CA GLY A 470 9.16 -36.98 15.44
C GLY A 470 7.83 -36.77 14.72
N ARG A 471 6.84 -36.21 15.43
CA ARG A 471 5.60 -35.75 14.77
C ARG A 471 5.98 -34.62 13.82
N PRO A 472 5.63 -34.70 12.52
CA PRO A 472 5.99 -33.67 11.55
C PRO A 472 5.41 -32.34 12.00
N ALA A 473 6.30 -31.41 12.35
CA ALA A 473 5.95 -30.08 12.83
C ALA A 473 6.84 -29.05 12.15
N TRP A 474 6.19 -28.06 11.53
CA TRP A 474 6.86 -26.85 11.09
C TRP A 474 7.05 -25.96 12.31
N THR A 475 8.28 -25.50 12.54
CA THR A 475 8.62 -24.58 13.62
C THR A 475 9.10 -23.28 13.02
N LEU A 476 8.50 -22.16 13.42
CA LEU A 476 9.00 -20.83 13.08
C LEU A 476 10.36 -20.67 13.74
N THR A 477 11.41 -20.53 12.93
CA THR A 477 12.79 -20.42 13.41
C THR A 477 13.28 -18.98 13.44
N SER A 478 12.80 -18.12 12.54
CA SER A 478 13.08 -16.69 12.58
C SER A 478 12.00 -15.90 11.86
N SER A 479 11.87 -14.62 12.19
CA SER A 479 11.07 -13.66 11.44
C SER A 479 11.78 -12.32 11.44
N VAL A 480 11.73 -11.60 10.32
CA VAL A 480 12.39 -10.30 10.13
C VAL A 480 11.35 -9.33 9.57
N LYS A 481 11.18 -8.16 10.20
CA LYS A 481 10.49 -7.02 9.59
C LYS A 481 11.56 -6.29 8.78
N VAL A 482 11.36 -6.22 7.47
CA VAL A 482 12.39 -5.82 6.50
C VAL A 482 12.06 -4.50 5.82
N SER A 483 10.84 -4.04 6.04
CA SER A 483 10.34 -2.76 5.58
C SER A 483 10.74 -1.65 6.54
N HIS A 484 11.19 -0.53 5.99
CA HIS A 484 11.37 0.70 6.73
C HIS A 484 9.99 1.34 7.03
N HIS A 485 8.99 1.04 6.19
CA HIS A 485 7.63 1.56 6.35
C HIS A 485 6.55 0.47 6.37
N GLU A 486 5.47 0.67 7.14
CA GLU A 486 4.44 -0.35 7.37
C GLU A 486 3.61 -0.75 6.13
N TRP A 487 3.74 0.00 5.04
CA TRP A 487 3.04 -0.21 3.77
C TRP A 487 3.85 -0.99 2.72
N GLU A 488 5.14 -1.27 2.96
CA GLU A 488 5.99 -2.01 2.02
C GLU A 488 5.72 -3.53 2.12
N SER A 489 5.43 -4.20 1.00
CA SER A 489 5.15 -5.65 1.00
C SER A 489 6.39 -6.50 0.73
N VAL A 490 6.73 -7.49 1.56
CA VAL A 490 7.85 -8.41 1.25
C VAL A 490 7.42 -9.37 0.14
N THR A 491 7.99 -9.22 -1.06
CA THR A 491 7.68 -10.04 -2.23
C THR A 491 8.74 -11.11 -2.52
N LEU A 492 9.96 -10.97 -1.99
CA LEU A 492 11.05 -11.93 -2.15
C LEU A 492 11.64 -12.32 -0.79
N THR A 493 11.96 -13.60 -0.62
CA THR A 493 12.74 -14.10 0.52
C THR A 493 13.80 -15.07 0.04
N VAL A 494 15.08 -14.83 0.35
CA VAL A 494 16.21 -15.68 -0.07
C VAL A 494 16.76 -16.46 1.13
N LEU A 495 17.04 -17.75 0.94
CA LEU A 495 17.66 -18.61 1.94
C LEU A 495 19.14 -18.90 1.61
N SER A 496 20.00 -18.86 2.63
CA SER A 496 21.36 -19.40 2.54
C SER A 496 21.34 -20.92 2.45
N ASP A 497 22.48 -21.50 2.05
CA ASP A 497 22.64 -22.96 1.96
C ASP A 497 22.54 -23.66 3.34
N ASP A 498 22.81 -22.94 4.45
CA ASP A 498 22.57 -23.43 5.82
C ASP A 498 21.14 -23.17 6.33
N GLY A 499 20.25 -22.65 5.47
CA GLY A 499 18.83 -22.45 5.75
C GLY A 499 18.55 -21.29 6.70
N ARG A 500 19.28 -20.18 6.59
CA ARG A 500 18.99 -18.89 7.24
C ARG A 500 18.33 -17.94 6.24
N LEU A 501 17.48 -17.04 6.73
CA LEU A 501 16.88 -15.99 5.91
C LEU A 501 17.97 -14.93 5.63
N LEU A 502 18.39 -14.81 4.38
CA LEU A 502 19.43 -13.88 3.95
C LEU A 502 18.86 -12.52 3.54
N LEU A 503 17.78 -12.53 2.76
CA LEU A 503 17.20 -11.32 2.18
C LEU A 503 15.69 -11.41 2.24
N ALA A 504 15.04 -10.29 2.54
CA ALA A 504 13.63 -10.14 2.31
C ALA A 504 13.33 -8.71 1.82
N ALA A 505 12.74 -8.57 0.64
CA ALA A 505 12.59 -7.28 -0.03
C ALA A 505 11.23 -7.15 -0.71
N SER A 506 10.74 -5.92 -0.82
CA SER A 506 9.57 -5.53 -1.60
C SER A 506 9.97 -5.17 -3.03
N GLU A 507 9.28 -5.71 -4.03
CA GLU A 507 9.32 -5.44 -5.50
C GLU A 507 10.69 -5.40 -6.21
N ALA A 508 11.80 -5.48 -5.49
CA ALA A 508 13.17 -5.50 -5.99
C ALA A 508 13.48 -6.73 -6.85
N ALA A 509 12.67 -7.80 -6.77
CA ALA A 509 12.83 -8.99 -7.61
C ALA A 509 12.46 -8.73 -9.09
N ASP A 510 11.45 -7.91 -9.37
CA ASP A 510 11.08 -7.57 -10.75
C ASP A 510 12.11 -6.59 -11.34
N LEU A 511 12.63 -5.68 -10.50
CA LEU A 511 13.75 -4.80 -10.84
C LEU A 511 15.04 -5.59 -11.10
N LEU A 512 15.43 -6.49 -10.19
CA LEU A 512 16.60 -7.39 -10.32
C LEU A 512 16.47 -8.30 -11.55
N GLN A 513 15.29 -8.91 -11.74
CA GLN A 513 15.03 -9.76 -12.89
C GLN A 513 15.07 -8.96 -14.20
N ARG A 514 14.55 -7.73 -14.24
CA ARG A 514 14.62 -6.90 -15.45
C ARG A 514 16.02 -6.36 -15.70
N LEU A 515 16.76 -5.94 -14.68
CA LEU A 515 18.19 -5.60 -14.80
C LEU A 515 19.00 -6.80 -15.30
N ARG A 516 18.65 -8.02 -14.88
CA ARG A 516 19.24 -9.28 -15.40
C ARG A 516 18.75 -9.65 -16.81
N CYS A 517 17.48 -9.37 -17.15
CA CYS A 517 16.87 -9.69 -18.44
C CYS A 517 17.24 -8.67 -19.53
N HIS A 518 17.53 -7.42 -19.16
CA HIS A 518 18.22 -6.47 -20.01
C HIS A 518 19.68 -6.95 -20.11
N GLN A 519 19.94 -7.83 -21.08
CA GLN A 519 21.27 -8.35 -21.45
C GLN A 519 22.26 -7.25 -21.91
N GLU A 520 21.92 -5.99 -21.71
CA GLU A 520 22.59 -4.78 -22.18
C GLU A 520 23.58 -4.21 -21.15
N VAL A 521 23.60 -4.73 -19.90
CA VAL A 521 24.67 -4.38 -18.95
C VAL A 521 25.97 -5.08 -19.40
N PRO A 522 27.07 -4.33 -19.65
CA PRO A 522 28.34 -4.92 -20.05
C PRO A 522 28.79 -5.97 -19.01
N ARG A 523 29.15 -7.17 -19.48
CA ARG A 523 29.26 -8.34 -18.60
C ARG A 523 30.57 -8.45 -17.82
N GLU A 524 31.52 -7.56 -18.03
CA GLU A 524 32.77 -7.54 -17.26
C GLU A 524 33.24 -6.09 -17.10
N GLY A 525 33.71 -5.73 -15.89
CA GLY A 525 34.36 -4.45 -15.66
C GLY A 525 33.42 -3.26 -15.34
N VAL A 526 32.13 -3.51 -15.07
CA VAL A 526 31.15 -2.45 -14.76
C VAL A 526 31.12 -2.16 -13.27
N ASP A 527 31.16 -0.88 -12.91
CA ASP A 527 30.91 -0.41 -11.55
C ASP A 527 29.40 -0.25 -11.32
N PHE A 528 28.89 -0.74 -10.20
CA PHE A 528 27.51 -0.54 -9.77
C PHE A 528 27.47 0.45 -8.60
N LEU A 529 26.63 1.47 -8.70
CA LEU A 529 26.40 2.46 -7.65
C LEU A 529 24.91 2.51 -7.29
N GLU A 530 24.56 2.25 -6.04
CA GLU A 530 23.22 2.50 -5.50
C GLU A 530 23.19 3.83 -4.74
N LEU A 531 22.28 4.73 -5.13
CA LEU A 531 22.01 6.01 -4.48
C LEU A 531 20.83 5.85 -3.52
N GLY A 532 20.99 6.30 -2.28
CA GLY A 532 19.96 6.17 -1.23
C GLY A 532 19.63 4.71 -0.94
N ALA A 533 20.67 3.89 -0.73
CA ALA A 533 20.56 2.44 -0.63
C ALA A 533 19.82 1.95 0.65
N GLY A 534 19.53 2.82 1.60
CA GLY A 534 18.89 2.51 2.87
C GLY A 534 19.66 1.45 3.63
N CYS A 535 19.10 0.25 3.75
CA CYS A 535 19.79 -0.87 4.39
C CYS A 535 20.86 -1.55 3.50
N GLY A 536 20.98 -1.20 2.22
CA GLY A 536 21.96 -1.77 1.29
C GLY A 536 21.60 -3.16 0.76
N ALA A 537 20.34 -3.58 0.88
CA ALA A 537 19.89 -4.91 0.49
C ALA A 537 20.06 -5.18 -1.02
N LEU A 538 19.78 -4.19 -1.87
CA LEU A 538 19.88 -4.33 -3.32
C LEU A 538 21.34 -4.42 -3.76
N ALA A 539 22.22 -3.54 -3.26
CA ALA A 539 23.67 -3.66 -3.45
C ALA A 539 24.19 -5.03 -3.01
N CYS A 540 23.78 -5.56 -1.86
CA CYS A 540 24.17 -6.90 -1.42
C CYS A 540 23.74 -8.01 -2.40
N ALA A 541 22.59 -7.85 -3.07
CA ALA A 541 22.14 -8.78 -4.09
C ALA A 541 23.01 -8.70 -5.36
N PHE A 542 23.37 -7.47 -5.77
CA PHE A 542 24.23 -7.24 -6.94
C PHE A 542 25.69 -7.63 -6.71
N ALA A 543 26.21 -7.56 -5.48
CA ALA A 543 27.57 -8.01 -5.14
C ALA A 543 27.83 -9.50 -5.45
N LYS A 544 26.77 -10.28 -5.65
CA LYS A 544 26.85 -11.69 -6.03
C LYS A 544 26.91 -11.92 -7.53
N GLU A 545 26.76 -10.86 -8.33
CA GLU A 545 26.84 -10.93 -9.78
C GLU A 545 28.31 -10.92 -10.24
N PRO A 546 28.81 -12.00 -10.86
CA PRO A 546 30.22 -12.10 -11.25
C PRO A 546 30.63 -11.11 -12.36
N ALA A 547 29.63 -10.48 -13.00
CA ALA A 547 29.84 -9.50 -14.06
C ALA A 547 30.26 -8.11 -13.53
N LEU A 548 29.95 -7.81 -12.27
CA LEU A 548 30.22 -6.52 -11.67
C LEU A 548 31.64 -6.51 -11.10
N LYS A 549 32.39 -5.47 -11.43
CA LYS A 549 33.75 -5.26 -10.93
C LYS A 549 33.75 -4.77 -9.50
N ARG A 550 32.80 -3.90 -9.18
CA ARG A 550 32.70 -3.17 -7.92
C ARG A 550 31.25 -2.80 -7.67
N VAL A 551 30.81 -2.96 -6.42
CA VAL A 551 29.46 -2.61 -5.98
C VAL A 551 29.57 -1.62 -4.84
N ILE A 552 28.99 -0.44 -5.02
CA ILE A 552 29.04 0.68 -4.09
C ILE A 552 27.60 0.96 -3.64
N ALA A 553 27.37 0.93 -2.34
CA ALA A 553 26.11 1.35 -1.72
C ALA A 553 26.33 2.70 -1.05
N SER A 554 25.51 3.69 -1.40
CA SER A 554 25.66 5.05 -0.89
C SER A 554 24.38 5.60 -0.28
N ASP A 555 24.55 6.33 0.83
CA ASP A 555 23.45 6.93 1.57
C ASP A 555 23.99 8.07 2.47
N LEU A 556 23.14 8.68 3.30
CA LEU A 556 23.55 9.64 4.32
C LEU A 556 24.54 9.02 5.31
N PRO A 557 25.44 9.83 5.91
CA PRO A 557 26.47 9.35 6.84
C PRO A 557 25.96 8.44 7.95
N ASP A 558 24.79 8.74 8.52
CA ASP A 558 24.22 8.00 9.64
C ASP A 558 23.68 6.61 9.25
N VAL A 559 23.42 6.38 7.95
CA VAL A 559 22.89 5.12 7.41
C VAL A 559 24.03 4.16 7.00
N VAL A 560 25.23 4.67 6.74
CA VAL A 560 26.40 3.86 6.31
C VAL A 560 26.71 2.68 7.25
N PRO A 561 26.68 2.81 8.59
CA PRO A 561 26.91 1.68 9.50
C PRO A 561 25.89 0.53 9.31
N LEU A 562 24.63 0.85 9.00
CA LEU A 562 23.59 -0.15 8.75
C LEU A 562 23.86 -0.93 7.45
N MET A 563 24.27 -0.23 6.39
CA MET A 563 24.64 -0.88 5.11
C MET A 563 25.83 -1.83 5.28
N ALA A 564 26.86 -1.39 6.01
CA ALA A 564 28.05 -2.20 6.29
C ALA A 564 27.72 -3.46 7.12
N GLU A 565 26.81 -3.34 8.09
CA GLU A 565 26.34 -4.49 8.85
C GLU A 565 25.52 -5.45 7.97
N THR A 566 24.66 -4.92 7.09
CA THR A 566 23.87 -5.75 6.15
C THR A 566 24.77 -6.50 5.17
N SER A 567 25.80 -5.84 4.63
CA SER A 567 26.87 -6.44 3.83
C SER A 567 27.55 -7.61 4.53
N ARG A 568 28.01 -7.36 5.77
CA ARG A 568 28.70 -8.36 6.60
C ARG A 568 27.81 -9.57 6.88
N LEU A 569 26.54 -9.33 7.24
CA LEU A 569 25.57 -10.40 7.50
C LEU A 569 25.26 -11.23 6.24
N ASN A 570 25.35 -10.63 5.06
CA ASN A 570 25.08 -11.30 3.78
C ASN A 570 26.31 -11.91 3.11
N GLY A 571 27.52 -11.69 3.66
CA GLY A 571 28.78 -12.08 3.04
C GLY A 571 28.95 -11.44 1.66
N ALA A 572 28.45 -10.21 1.48
CA ALA A 572 28.49 -9.47 0.22
C ALA A 572 29.61 -8.43 0.28
N GLU A 573 30.54 -8.45 -0.67
CA GLU A 573 31.60 -7.44 -0.78
C GLU A 573 31.02 -6.18 -1.43
N ILE A 574 30.49 -5.26 -0.59
CA ILE A 574 30.04 -3.94 -1.04
C ILE A 574 30.82 -2.82 -0.34
N GLU A 575 31.11 -1.77 -1.09
CA GLU A 575 31.71 -0.55 -0.56
C GLU A 575 30.59 0.38 -0.08
N CYS A 576 30.48 0.59 1.23
CA CYS A 576 29.46 1.46 1.82
C CYS A 576 30.04 2.87 2.02
N VAL A 577 29.47 3.88 1.36
CA VAL A 577 30.02 5.25 1.35
C VAL A 577 28.98 6.30 1.71
N PRO A 578 29.35 7.36 2.45
CA PRO A 578 28.47 8.50 2.62
C PRO A 578 28.40 9.31 1.32
N LEU A 579 27.20 9.53 0.79
CA LEU A 579 26.97 10.38 -0.39
C LEU A 579 25.61 11.08 -0.27
N PRO A 580 25.56 12.25 0.40
CA PRO A 580 24.40 13.14 0.30
C PRO A 580 24.16 13.54 -1.16
N PHE A 581 22.90 13.61 -1.58
CA PHE A 581 22.58 14.10 -2.93
C PHE A 581 23.04 15.56 -3.07
N GLY A 582 23.51 15.93 -4.27
CA GLY A 582 24.16 17.22 -4.54
C GLY A 582 25.64 17.32 -4.14
N ASP A 583 26.21 16.39 -3.36
CA ASP A 583 27.65 16.40 -3.02
C ASP A 583 28.49 15.83 -4.18
N LEU A 584 28.64 16.62 -5.24
CA LEU A 584 29.43 16.26 -6.42
C LEU A 584 30.91 15.95 -6.09
N PRO A 585 31.58 16.70 -5.19
CA PRO A 585 32.93 16.32 -4.74
C PRO A 585 33.01 14.93 -4.10
N ALA A 586 32.00 14.51 -3.32
CA ALA A 586 31.95 13.15 -2.78
C ALA A 586 31.77 12.10 -3.89
N LEU A 587 30.90 12.36 -4.87
CA LEU A 587 30.71 11.49 -6.02
C LEU A 587 32.01 11.34 -6.84
N GLU A 588 32.74 12.42 -7.08
CA GLU A 588 34.03 12.41 -7.80
C GLU A 588 35.10 11.56 -7.09
N ARG A 589 35.14 11.61 -5.75
CA ARG A 589 36.05 10.80 -4.94
C ARG A 589 35.83 9.29 -5.07
N LEU A 590 34.65 8.84 -5.52
CA LEU A 590 34.39 7.42 -5.74
C LEU A 590 35.18 6.85 -6.93
N THR A 591 35.74 7.70 -7.81
CA THR A 591 36.54 7.30 -8.98
C THR A 591 35.90 6.19 -9.81
N LEU A 592 34.61 6.35 -10.12
CA LEU A 592 33.83 5.37 -10.87
C LEU A 592 34.43 5.13 -12.28
N GLY A 593 34.41 3.88 -12.74
CA GLY A 593 34.87 3.49 -14.08
C GLY A 593 34.03 4.11 -15.21
N PRO A 594 34.52 4.07 -16.47
CA PRO A 594 33.82 4.67 -17.61
C PRO A 594 32.53 3.93 -17.99
N ALA A 595 32.42 2.64 -17.63
CA ALA A 595 31.20 1.84 -17.73
C ALA A 595 30.64 1.63 -16.33
N ARG A 596 29.41 2.10 -16.11
CA ARG A 596 28.76 2.02 -14.79
C ARG A 596 27.25 1.96 -14.88
N VAL A 597 26.65 1.32 -13.89
CA VAL A 597 25.20 1.29 -13.68
C VAL A 597 24.89 1.99 -12.38
N VAL A 598 24.01 2.98 -12.42
CA VAL A 598 23.54 3.70 -11.23
C VAL A 598 22.09 3.28 -10.95
N VAL A 599 21.75 2.98 -9.71
CA VAL A 599 20.37 2.64 -9.32
C VAL A 599 19.93 3.57 -8.20
N ALA A 600 18.71 4.06 -8.31
CA ALA A 600 18.08 4.97 -7.37
C ALA A 600 16.63 4.47 -7.15
N CYS A 601 16.34 3.95 -5.95
CA CYS A 601 15.06 3.31 -5.64
C CYS A 601 14.37 4.03 -4.48
N GLU A 602 13.12 4.45 -4.66
CA GLU A 602 12.34 5.16 -3.64
C GLU A 602 13.01 6.44 -3.12
N VAL A 603 13.85 7.11 -3.93
CA VAL A 603 14.62 8.30 -3.50
C VAL A 603 14.03 9.65 -3.94
N LEU A 604 12.84 9.65 -4.55
CA LEU A 604 12.15 10.88 -4.98
C LEU A 604 11.42 11.54 -3.80
N TYR A 605 12.18 12.02 -2.82
CA TYR A 605 11.64 12.73 -1.66
C TYR A 605 11.52 14.23 -1.93
N TRP A 606 10.58 14.92 -1.29
CA TRP A 606 10.46 16.39 -1.40
C TRP A 606 10.06 17.03 -0.06
N GLY A 607 10.50 18.27 0.13
CA GLY A 607 10.23 19.04 1.34
C GLY A 607 8.75 19.33 1.56
N GLY A 608 8.37 19.48 2.83
CA GLY A 608 7.02 19.86 3.26
C GLY A 608 5.97 18.73 3.28
N TRP A 609 6.30 17.54 2.77
CA TRP A 609 5.41 16.36 2.70
C TRP A 609 6.13 15.04 3.08
N ASP A 610 7.47 14.99 3.04
CA ASP A 610 8.27 13.78 3.28
C ASP A 610 9.16 13.88 4.55
N ILE A 611 9.93 12.83 4.86
CA ILE A 611 10.84 12.75 6.02
C ILE A 611 11.96 13.80 6.04
N PHE A 612 12.15 14.55 4.95
CA PHE A 612 13.17 15.59 4.82
C PHE A 612 12.52 16.98 4.82
N GLU A 613 13.11 17.91 5.57
CA GLU A 613 12.70 19.32 5.54
C GLU A 613 12.96 19.94 4.16
N ASP A 614 14.03 19.50 3.49
CA ASP A 614 14.46 20.00 2.20
C ASP A 614 13.95 19.15 1.02
N ASP A 615 13.72 19.81 -0.12
CA ASP A 615 13.43 19.14 -1.39
C ASP A 615 14.69 18.51 -1.99
N THR A 616 14.75 17.18 -2.05
CA THR A 616 15.94 16.46 -2.50
C THR A 616 15.93 16.16 -4.00
N ARG A 617 14.87 16.51 -4.74
CA ARG A 617 14.73 16.20 -6.18
C ARG A 617 15.81 16.87 -7.04
N GLU A 618 16.08 18.15 -6.80
CA GLU A 618 17.12 18.87 -7.53
C GLU A 618 18.53 18.33 -7.19
N PRO A 619 18.92 18.20 -5.91
CA PRO A 619 20.18 17.54 -5.55
C PRO A 619 20.34 16.13 -6.13
N LEU A 620 19.27 15.33 -6.14
CA LEU A 620 19.28 13.99 -6.73
C LEU A 620 19.48 14.05 -8.25
N ALA A 621 18.80 14.96 -8.94
CA ALA A 621 18.97 15.16 -10.38
C ALA A 621 20.41 15.57 -10.71
N GLU A 622 21.06 16.38 -9.86
CA GLU A 622 22.47 16.73 -10.00
C GLU A 622 23.40 15.54 -9.84
N THR A 623 23.21 14.76 -8.77
CA THR A 623 23.98 13.54 -8.53
C THR A 623 23.84 12.53 -9.66
N LEU A 624 22.61 12.30 -10.15
CA LEU A 624 22.35 11.39 -11.27
C LEU A 624 22.98 11.89 -12.56
N ALA A 625 22.84 13.17 -12.90
CA ALA A 625 23.44 13.74 -14.11
C ALA A 625 24.98 13.66 -14.08
N ALA A 626 25.60 13.94 -12.94
CA ALA A 626 27.04 13.82 -12.75
C ALA A 626 27.50 12.35 -12.80
N ALA A 627 26.75 11.43 -12.19
CA ALA A 627 27.07 10.00 -12.23
C ALA A 627 26.98 9.43 -13.66
N LEU A 628 26.03 9.94 -14.46
CA LEU A 628 25.82 9.62 -15.87
C LEU A 628 26.74 10.38 -16.84
N ALA A 629 27.68 11.19 -16.34
CA ALA A 629 28.56 11.96 -17.20
C ALA A 629 29.49 11.09 -18.07
N ALA A 630 29.73 9.83 -17.68
CA ALA A 630 30.59 8.90 -18.39
C ALA A 630 29.92 8.31 -19.64
N PRO A 631 30.69 7.98 -20.72
CA PRO A 631 30.12 7.59 -22.02
C PRO A 631 29.30 6.30 -22.02
N LEU A 632 29.60 5.36 -21.11
CA LEU A 632 28.94 4.06 -21.00
C LEU A 632 28.17 3.93 -19.67
N ALA A 633 27.66 5.06 -19.17
CA ALA A 633 26.83 5.08 -17.97
C ALA A 633 25.35 4.98 -18.31
N ALA A 634 24.62 4.18 -17.55
CA ALA A 634 23.16 4.17 -17.51
C ALA A 634 22.68 4.18 -16.07
N ALA A 635 21.48 4.69 -15.85
CA ALA A 635 20.86 4.63 -14.53
C ALA A 635 19.44 4.10 -14.59
N VAL A 636 18.99 3.49 -13.50
CA VAL A 636 17.60 3.12 -13.29
C VAL A 636 17.07 3.89 -12.09
N LEU A 637 16.02 4.65 -12.33
CA LEU A 637 15.23 5.30 -11.30
C LEU A 637 13.93 4.52 -11.14
N ALA A 638 13.62 4.10 -9.92
CA ALA A 638 12.38 3.41 -9.59
C ALA A 638 11.74 4.06 -8.36
N ALA A 639 10.44 4.36 -8.43
CA ALA A 639 9.71 4.93 -7.31
C ALA A 639 8.20 4.63 -7.43
N VAL A 640 7.55 4.34 -6.31
CA VAL A 640 6.09 4.39 -6.19
C VAL A 640 5.66 5.83 -6.32
N ILE A 641 4.81 6.12 -7.30
CA ILE A 641 4.29 7.46 -7.53
C ILE A 641 3.37 7.85 -6.39
N ARG A 642 3.69 8.92 -5.67
CA ARG A 642 2.87 9.47 -4.61
C ARG A 642 2.12 10.71 -5.10
N ASP A 643 2.77 11.55 -5.91
CA ASP A 643 2.18 12.77 -6.47
C ASP A 643 2.65 13.02 -7.92
N PRO A 644 1.97 12.42 -8.94
CA PRO A 644 2.51 12.32 -10.30
C PRO A 644 3.12 13.61 -10.88
N PRO A 645 2.52 14.80 -10.73
CA PRO A 645 3.15 16.06 -11.14
C PRO A 645 4.56 16.28 -10.58
N ARG A 646 4.80 15.93 -9.31
CA ARG A 646 6.09 16.13 -8.62
C ARG A 646 7.15 15.12 -9.05
N GLU A 647 6.82 13.84 -9.20
CA GLU A 647 7.81 12.89 -9.72
C GLU A 647 8.12 13.18 -11.20
N MET A 648 7.12 13.60 -11.99
CA MET A 648 7.35 14.05 -13.36
C MET A 648 8.22 15.31 -13.42
N GLN A 649 8.11 16.21 -12.44
CA GLN A 649 9.00 17.37 -12.32
C GLN A 649 10.47 16.95 -12.13
N ALA A 650 10.76 15.90 -11.36
CA ALA A 650 12.12 15.38 -11.20
C ALA A 650 12.71 14.86 -12.52
N LEU A 651 11.87 14.26 -13.39
CA LEU A 651 12.28 13.83 -14.73
C LEU A 651 12.56 15.02 -15.66
N GLU A 652 11.80 16.11 -15.56
CA GLU A 652 12.10 17.35 -16.29
C GLU A 652 13.40 17.99 -15.79
N MET A 653 13.68 18.00 -14.48
CA MET A 653 14.98 18.46 -13.94
C MET A 653 16.15 17.63 -14.49
N LEU A 654 16.00 16.31 -14.60
CA LEU A 654 17.00 15.43 -15.22
C LEU A 654 17.23 15.79 -16.69
N LYS A 655 16.16 16.05 -17.44
CA LYS A 655 16.21 16.46 -18.85
C LYS A 655 16.88 17.80 -19.04
N GLU A 656 16.63 18.78 -18.18
CA GLU A 656 17.33 20.07 -18.15
C GLU A 656 18.85 19.90 -17.92
N LYS A 657 19.22 18.90 -17.10
CA LYS A 657 20.62 18.51 -16.87
C LYS A 657 21.19 17.56 -17.94
N GLY A 658 20.49 17.41 -19.08
CA GLY A 658 20.96 16.65 -20.24
C GLY A 658 20.82 15.13 -20.11
N VAL A 659 19.95 14.64 -19.23
CA VAL A 659 19.64 13.22 -19.04
C VAL A 659 18.27 12.91 -19.66
N GLN A 660 18.24 12.00 -20.62
CA GLN A 660 17.01 11.46 -21.18
C GLN A 660 16.46 10.35 -20.29
N SER A 661 15.14 10.36 -20.07
CA SER A 661 14.42 9.31 -19.33
C SER A 661 13.52 8.49 -20.27
N PHE A 662 13.61 7.17 -20.19
CA PHE A 662 12.79 6.23 -20.94
C PHE A 662 11.96 5.40 -19.97
N GLN A 663 10.67 5.68 -19.90
CA GLN A 663 9.75 4.95 -19.04
C GLN A 663 9.65 3.48 -19.46
N GLN A 664 9.88 2.58 -18.50
CA GLN A 664 9.75 1.14 -18.65
C GLN A 664 8.45 0.63 -18.03
N MET A 665 7.99 1.24 -16.93
CA MET A 665 6.75 0.87 -16.24
C MET A 665 5.96 2.08 -15.72
N PRO A 666 4.61 2.03 -15.82
CA PRO A 666 3.83 1.10 -16.64
C PRO A 666 4.16 1.31 -18.13
N ALA A 667 3.95 0.30 -18.97
CA ALA A 667 4.23 0.41 -20.40
C ALA A 667 3.21 1.29 -21.14
N SER A 668 2.04 1.53 -20.54
CA SER A 668 0.90 2.24 -21.12
C SER A 668 0.64 3.58 -20.43
N GLY A 669 1.35 4.62 -20.87
CA GLY A 669 1.18 5.98 -20.37
C GLY A 669 1.93 6.26 -19.07
N PRO A 670 1.90 7.50 -18.55
CA PRO A 670 2.59 7.87 -17.32
C PRO A 670 2.04 7.09 -16.11
N PRO A 671 2.90 6.75 -15.12
CA PRO A 671 2.45 6.06 -13.90
C PRO A 671 1.48 6.93 -13.09
N LYS A 672 0.48 6.31 -12.48
CA LYS A 672 -0.51 6.97 -11.62
C LYS A 672 -0.10 6.88 -10.15
N ALA A 673 -0.71 7.71 -9.30
CA ALA A 673 -0.54 7.61 -7.85
C ALA A 673 -0.81 6.18 -7.33
N GLY A 674 0.12 5.65 -6.54
CA GLY A 674 0.17 4.28 -6.04
C GLY A 674 0.80 3.26 -6.98
N GLU A 675 1.13 3.60 -8.23
CA GLU A 675 1.79 2.70 -9.17
C GLU A 675 3.32 2.85 -9.10
N LEU A 676 4.03 1.75 -9.37
CA LEU A 676 5.49 1.77 -9.52
C LEU A 676 5.88 2.36 -10.89
N GLY A 677 6.57 3.50 -10.85
CA GLY A 677 7.27 4.07 -12.00
C GLY A 677 8.70 3.54 -12.09
N ILE A 678 9.11 3.10 -13.28
CA ILE A 678 10.51 2.72 -13.56
C ILE A 678 10.97 3.43 -14.81
N TRP A 679 12.11 4.12 -14.74
CA TRP A 679 12.72 4.82 -15.86
C TRP A 679 14.18 4.41 -16.04
N LEU A 680 14.55 4.15 -17.29
CA LEU A 680 15.94 4.04 -17.70
C LEU A 680 16.44 5.45 -18.04
N LEU A 681 17.55 5.86 -17.45
CA LEU A 681 18.14 7.19 -17.63
C LEU A 681 19.48 7.09 -18.36
N GLN A 682 19.70 7.97 -19.34
CA GLN A 682 20.95 8.03 -20.11
C GLN A 682 21.28 9.48 -20.48
N ARG A 683 22.57 9.79 -20.64
CA ARG A 683 22.99 11.12 -21.10
C ARG A 683 22.58 11.36 -22.56
N HIS A 684 22.09 12.55 -22.87
CA HIS A 684 21.73 12.94 -24.23
C HIS A 684 22.95 12.77 -25.17
N GLY A 685 22.78 11.98 -26.23
CA GLY A 685 23.83 11.71 -27.22
C GLY A 685 24.86 10.66 -26.80
N ALA A 686 24.74 10.04 -25.61
CA ALA A 686 25.46 8.81 -25.34
C ALA A 686 24.98 7.72 -26.31
N PRO A 687 25.87 6.86 -26.84
CA PRO A 687 25.45 5.69 -27.59
C PRO A 687 24.54 4.89 -26.67
N LEU A 688 23.27 4.72 -27.06
CA LEU A 688 22.35 3.92 -26.28
C LEU A 688 22.99 2.56 -26.03
N LEU A 689 23.09 2.18 -24.76
CA LEU A 689 23.51 0.84 -24.34
C LEU A 689 22.65 -0.29 -24.97
N GLY A 690 21.56 0.07 -25.66
CA GLY A 690 20.79 -0.79 -26.54
C GLY A 690 20.44 -0.13 -27.88
N GLU A 691 21.25 -0.32 -28.91
CA GLU A 691 20.75 -0.30 -30.29
C GLU A 691 19.60 -1.34 -30.47
N LEU A 692 19.54 -2.37 -29.61
CA LEU A 692 18.44 -3.34 -29.51
C LEU A 692 17.18 -2.77 -28.84
N GLY A 693 17.32 -1.90 -27.83
CA GLY A 693 16.22 -1.19 -27.18
C GLY A 693 15.52 -0.23 -28.13
N LEU A 694 16.29 0.57 -28.89
CA LEU A 694 15.74 1.43 -29.95
C LEU A 694 15.22 0.63 -31.14
N LEU A 695 15.79 -0.53 -31.47
CA LEU A 695 15.26 -1.37 -32.55
C LEU A 695 13.93 -2.03 -32.13
N ALA A 696 13.83 -2.52 -30.90
CA ALA A 696 12.57 -2.97 -30.33
C ALA A 696 11.57 -1.80 -30.24
N GLN A 697 12.01 -0.59 -29.90
CA GLN A 697 11.16 0.60 -29.82
C GLN A 697 10.79 1.17 -31.20
N ALA A 698 11.64 1.03 -32.22
CA ALA A 698 11.40 1.41 -33.61
C ALA A 698 10.44 0.42 -34.28
N ILE A 699 10.65 -0.89 -34.07
CA ILE A 699 9.69 -1.95 -34.42
C ILE A 699 8.38 -1.72 -33.65
N ARG A 700 8.43 -1.26 -32.40
CA ARG A 700 7.23 -0.88 -31.64
C ARG A 700 6.53 0.32 -32.29
N SER A 701 7.25 1.39 -32.62
CA SER A 701 6.68 2.63 -33.17
C SER A 701 6.02 2.47 -34.54
N GLN A 702 6.46 1.50 -35.36
CA GLN A 702 5.91 1.29 -36.71
C GLN A 702 4.73 0.30 -36.76
N HIS A 703 4.54 -0.59 -35.75
CA HIS A 703 3.58 -1.70 -35.87
C HIS A 703 2.78 -2.08 -34.58
N VAL A 704 2.87 -1.34 -33.46
CA VAL A 704 2.37 -1.81 -32.14
C VAL A 704 0.88 -1.81 -31.87
N LEU A 705 0.00 -1.37 -32.76
CA LEU A 705 -1.41 -1.63 -32.48
C LEU A 705 -1.80 -3.12 -32.61
N LEU A 706 -0.91 -4.01 -33.07
CA LEU A 706 -1.35 -5.30 -33.61
C LEU A 706 -0.53 -6.57 -33.23
N ALA A 707 0.34 -6.65 -32.21
CA ALA A 707 1.13 -7.89 -31.96
C ALA A 707 0.95 -8.52 -30.57
N PRO A 708 0.26 -9.68 -30.42
CA PRO A 708 0.00 -10.31 -29.12
C PRO A 708 1.15 -11.13 -28.49
N SER A 709 2.25 -11.43 -29.18
CA SER A 709 3.38 -12.20 -28.62
C SER A 709 4.71 -11.97 -29.38
N ILE A 710 5.85 -12.04 -28.66
CA ILE A 710 7.23 -11.87 -29.19
C ILE A 710 8.18 -12.90 -28.58
N SER A 711 9.15 -13.41 -29.35
CA SER A 711 10.25 -14.27 -28.87
C SER A 711 11.55 -13.97 -29.65
N PHE A 712 12.73 -14.17 -29.05
CA PHE A 712 14.02 -13.91 -29.71
C PHE A 712 15.13 -14.87 -29.26
N VAL A 713 16.15 -15.06 -30.11
CA VAL A 713 17.35 -15.89 -29.83
C VAL A 713 18.59 -15.28 -30.47
N GLU A 714 19.75 -15.41 -29.81
CA GLU A 714 21.05 -15.03 -30.39
C GLU A 714 21.46 -16.03 -31.49
N TRP A 715 21.96 -15.50 -32.60
CA TRP A 715 22.31 -16.25 -33.80
C TRP A 715 23.80 -16.65 -33.78
N PRO A 716 24.14 -17.94 -33.66
CA PRO A 716 25.52 -18.35 -33.41
C PRO A 716 26.40 -18.45 -34.67
N ALA A 717 25.83 -18.33 -35.87
CA ALA A 717 26.56 -18.59 -37.11
C ALA A 717 27.50 -17.46 -37.57
N PHE A 718 27.52 -16.29 -36.90
CA PHE A 718 28.29 -15.13 -37.34
C PHE A 718 29.15 -14.53 -36.21
N LYS A 719 30.35 -14.03 -36.56
CA LYS A 719 31.22 -13.26 -35.64
C LYS A 719 30.57 -11.96 -35.16
N LEU A 720 29.55 -11.48 -35.86
CA LEU A 720 28.70 -10.37 -35.46
C LEU A 720 27.46 -10.94 -34.78
N ARG A 721 27.13 -10.46 -33.57
CA ARG A 721 25.90 -10.86 -32.87
C ARG A 721 24.69 -10.47 -33.72
N ARG A 722 24.02 -11.47 -34.30
CA ARG A 722 22.71 -11.29 -34.92
C ARG A 722 21.66 -11.90 -34.00
N TYR A 723 20.45 -11.38 -34.04
CA TYR A 723 19.31 -11.88 -33.26
C TYR A 723 18.17 -12.18 -34.22
N LEU A 724 17.56 -13.36 -34.08
CA LEU A 724 16.29 -13.64 -34.72
C LEU A 724 15.17 -13.22 -33.77
N VAL A 725 14.34 -12.27 -34.18
CA VAL A 725 13.15 -11.82 -33.47
C VAL A 725 11.92 -12.33 -34.21
N VAL A 726 11.02 -13.02 -33.52
CA VAL A 726 9.77 -13.52 -34.08
C VAL A 726 8.57 -12.82 -33.45
N LEU A 727 7.71 -12.27 -34.30
CA LEU A 727 6.51 -11.53 -33.94
C LEU A 727 5.25 -12.29 -34.36
N ALA A 728 4.31 -12.47 -33.43
CA ALA A 728 2.92 -12.83 -33.73
C ALA A 728 2.09 -11.58 -33.92
N MET A 729 1.32 -11.53 -35.01
CA MET A 729 0.39 -10.44 -35.34
C MET A 729 -1.04 -10.82 -34.91
N GLN A 730 -1.89 -9.83 -34.65
CA GLN A 730 -3.27 -9.97 -34.19
C GLN A 730 -4.15 -10.72 -35.20
N ARG A 731 -3.80 -10.68 -36.49
CA ARG A 731 -4.46 -11.45 -37.55
C ARG A 731 -3.86 -12.86 -37.74
N GLY A 732 -3.18 -13.40 -36.73
CA GLY A 732 -2.62 -14.75 -36.74
C GLY A 732 -1.34 -14.94 -37.56
N GLY A 733 -0.86 -13.91 -38.27
CA GLY A 733 0.38 -13.96 -39.03
C GLY A 733 1.64 -13.98 -38.15
N LEU A 734 2.72 -14.59 -38.64
CA LEU A 734 4.04 -14.54 -38.00
C LEU A 734 5.04 -13.81 -38.90
N GLN A 735 5.98 -13.09 -38.28
CA GLN A 735 7.12 -12.50 -38.99
C GLN A 735 8.41 -12.80 -38.24
N GLY A 736 9.43 -13.26 -38.95
CA GLY A 736 10.79 -13.38 -38.44
C GLY A 736 11.64 -12.23 -38.95
N TRP A 737 12.35 -11.57 -38.05
CA TRP A 737 13.23 -10.46 -38.31
C TRP A 737 14.63 -10.83 -37.87
N MET A 738 15.61 -10.68 -38.77
CA MET A 738 17.01 -10.74 -38.41
C MET A 738 17.46 -9.34 -38.03
N ALA A 739 17.91 -9.17 -36.80
CA ALA A 739 18.42 -7.94 -36.25
C ALA A 739 19.93 -8.05 -36.03
N ASP A 740 20.66 -7.01 -36.38
CA ASP A 740 22.06 -6.83 -36.00
C ASP A 740 22.32 -5.36 -35.63
N GLY A 741 23.55 -5.03 -35.23
CA GLY A 741 23.93 -3.66 -34.87
C GLY A 741 23.81 -2.63 -36.02
N SER A 742 23.42 -3.05 -37.23
CA SER A 742 23.16 -2.13 -38.35
C SER A 742 21.68 -1.95 -38.67
N GLY A 743 20.78 -2.73 -38.04
CA GLY A 743 19.34 -2.62 -38.20
C GLY A 743 18.61 -3.97 -38.16
N ALA A 744 17.32 -3.96 -38.50
CA ALA A 744 16.51 -5.18 -38.62
C ALA A 744 15.93 -5.34 -40.03
N LYS A 745 15.94 -6.58 -40.52
CA LYS A 745 15.34 -6.97 -41.78
C LYS A 745 14.40 -8.15 -41.58
N ALA A 746 13.15 -8.00 -42.02
CA ALA A 746 12.22 -9.13 -42.10
C ALA A 746 12.79 -10.19 -43.06
N ILE A 747 13.01 -11.39 -42.56
CA ILE A 747 13.56 -12.51 -43.34
C ILE A 747 12.46 -13.46 -43.83
N TRP A 748 11.32 -13.53 -43.12
CA TRP A 748 10.15 -14.27 -43.59
C TRP A 748 8.86 -13.76 -42.95
N LYS A 749 7.75 -14.08 -43.61
CA LYS A 749 6.39 -13.77 -43.17
C LYS A 749 5.48 -14.96 -43.46
N ILE A 750 4.85 -15.50 -42.42
CA ILE A 750 3.79 -16.49 -42.55
C ILE A 750 2.46 -15.74 -42.54
N GLN A 751 1.76 -15.72 -43.67
CA GLN A 751 0.36 -15.29 -43.72
C GLN A 751 -0.52 -16.48 -43.40
N ARG A 752 -1.03 -16.49 -42.18
CA ARG A 752 -2.11 -17.38 -41.76
C ARG A 752 -3.42 -16.70 -42.19
N GLY A 753 -4.32 -17.45 -42.83
CA GLY A 753 -5.63 -16.94 -43.29
C GLY A 753 -6.53 -16.52 -42.12
N SER A 754 -7.84 -16.71 -42.18
CA SER A 754 -8.78 -16.46 -41.07
C SER A 754 -8.57 -17.39 -39.84
N THR A 755 -7.36 -17.89 -39.63
CA THR A 755 -6.99 -18.76 -38.52
C THR A 755 -6.86 -18.00 -37.21
N PRO A 756 -7.06 -18.68 -36.07
CA PRO A 756 -7.08 -18.08 -34.75
C PRO A 756 -5.74 -17.40 -34.40
N VAL A 757 -5.85 -16.35 -33.58
CA VAL A 757 -4.73 -15.54 -33.11
C VAL A 757 -3.71 -16.41 -32.37
N ILE A 758 -2.43 -16.25 -32.72
CA ILE A 758 -1.33 -16.88 -32.00
C ILE A 758 -1.20 -16.21 -30.64
N SER A 759 -1.45 -16.96 -29.57
CA SER A 759 -1.48 -16.47 -28.19
C SER A 759 -0.14 -16.65 -27.47
N LYS A 760 0.72 -17.56 -27.94
CA LYS A 760 2.02 -17.87 -27.34
C LYS A 760 3.07 -18.22 -28.40
N LEU A 761 4.31 -17.81 -28.15
CA LEU A 761 5.48 -18.13 -28.96
C LEU A 761 6.64 -18.56 -28.06
N ASP A 762 7.43 -19.54 -28.50
CA ASP A 762 8.74 -19.84 -27.91
C ASP A 762 9.73 -20.24 -29.00
N LEU A 763 11.02 -19.95 -28.78
CA LEU A 763 12.09 -20.16 -29.74
C LEU A 763 13.29 -20.80 -29.03
N ALA A 764 13.82 -21.90 -29.56
CA ALA A 764 14.97 -22.57 -28.97
C ALA A 764 15.90 -23.17 -30.02
N GLN A 765 17.19 -23.21 -29.70
CA GLN A 765 18.25 -23.70 -30.59
C GLN A 765 18.64 -25.14 -30.26
N THR A 766 18.57 -26.04 -31.25
CA THR A 766 19.04 -27.41 -31.12
C THR A 766 20.55 -27.47 -30.97
N SER A 767 21.03 -28.41 -30.15
CA SER A 767 22.46 -28.72 -30.03
C SER A 767 22.95 -29.67 -31.13
N GLU A 768 22.15 -29.92 -32.17
CA GLU A 768 22.57 -30.72 -33.32
C GLU A 768 23.68 -29.98 -34.09
N SER A 769 24.49 -30.72 -34.84
CA SER A 769 25.47 -30.13 -35.74
C SER A 769 25.06 -30.45 -37.18
N PRO A 770 24.59 -29.45 -37.97
CA PRO A 770 24.47 -28.03 -37.62
C PRO A 770 23.29 -27.72 -36.68
N PRO A 771 23.37 -26.64 -35.87
CA PRO A 771 22.28 -26.25 -34.99
C PRO A 771 21.07 -25.83 -35.80
N THR A 772 19.91 -26.37 -35.44
CA THR A 772 18.61 -26.02 -36.04
C THR A 772 17.83 -25.18 -35.03
N LEU A 773 17.11 -24.16 -35.46
CA LEU A 773 16.24 -23.41 -34.57
C LEU A 773 14.81 -23.95 -34.64
N LEU A 774 14.18 -24.15 -33.49
CA LEU A 774 12.80 -24.57 -33.36
C LEU A 774 11.96 -23.38 -32.90
N LEU A 775 10.96 -23.04 -33.69
CA LEU A 775 9.94 -22.05 -33.35
C LEU A 775 8.65 -22.80 -33.01
N ALA A 776 8.12 -22.61 -31.81
CA ALA A 776 6.82 -23.13 -31.42
C ALA A 776 5.81 -21.99 -31.30
N ALA A 777 4.61 -22.15 -31.83
CA ALA A 777 3.50 -21.23 -31.64
C ALA A 777 2.25 -21.99 -31.17
N GLY A 778 1.56 -21.46 -30.17
CA GLY A 778 0.24 -21.91 -29.74
C GLY A 778 -0.80 -20.87 -30.10
N ASP A 779 -1.95 -21.30 -30.62
CA ASP A 779 -3.07 -20.41 -30.95
C ASP A 779 -4.26 -20.54 -29.97
N GLY A 780 -5.22 -19.63 -30.13
CA GLY A 780 -6.44 -19.59 -29.32
C GLY A 780 -7.36 -20.81 -29.49
N SER A 781 -7.14 -21.67 -30.50
CA SER A 781 -7.88 -22.93 -30.67
C SER A 781 -7.19 -24.13 -30.03
N GLY A 782 -6.07 -23.91 -29.33
CA GLY A 782 -5.33 -24.99 -28.69
C GLY A 782 -4.44 -25.78 -29.64
N ILE A 783 -4.22 -25.30 -30.87
CA ILE A 783 -3.29 -25.93 -31.81
C ILE A 783 -1.90 -25.37 -31.56
N VAL A 784 -0.94 -26.29 -31.50
CA VAL A 784 0.48 -25.97 -31.41
C VAL A 784 1.14 -26.37 -32.72
N THR A 785 1.87 -25.43 -33.32
CA THR A 785 2.66 -25.66 -34.53
C THR A 785 4.13 -25.41 -34.20
N VAL A 786 4.99 -26.32 -34.65
CA VAL A 786 6.44 -26.16 -34.55
C VAL A 786 7.02 -26.02 -35.95
N TRP A 787 7.91 -25.06 -36.18
CA TRP A 787 8.69 -24.90 -37.39
C TRP A 787 10.17 -25.15 -37.10
N SER A 788 10.88 -25.73 -38.05
CA SER A 788 12.34 -25.68 -38.09
C SER A 788 12.81 -24.50 -38.93
N LEU A 789 13.83 -23.83 -38.43
CA LEU A 789 14.52 -22.72 -39.08
C LEU A 789 15.91 -23.20 -39.49
N ASN A 790 16.32 -22.90 -40.72
CA ASN A 790 17.66 -23.21 -41.22
C ASN A 790 18.72 -22.27 -40.61
N LEU A 791 19.99 -22.47 -40.99
CA LEU A 791 21.13 -21.66 -40.52
C LEU A 791 21.11 -20.17 -40.97
N ASN A 792 20.16 -19.77 -41.80
CA ASN A 792 19.94 -18.37 -42.19
C ASN A 792 18.74 -17.75 -41.44
N GLY A 793 18.07 -18.52 -40.59
CA GLY A 793 16.84 -18.09 -39.92
C GLY A 793 15.60 -18.24 -40.78
N GLU A 794 15.68 -18.86 -41.96
CA GLU A 794 14.55 -19.06 -42.84
C GLU A 794 13.79 -20.32 -42.44
N LEU A 795 12.46 -20.30 -42.60
CA LEU A 795 11.61 -21.45 -42.33
C LEU A 795 11.91 -22.57 -43.33
N ALA A 796 12.23 -23.76 -42.84
CA ALA A 796 12.48 -24.93 -43.70
C ALA A 796 11.21 -25.36 -44.48
N SER A 797 10.02 -25.10 -43.93
CA SER A 797 8.73 -25.30 -44.60
C SER A 797 7.74 -24.21 -44.13
N PRO A 798 7.59 -23.11 -44.89
CA PRO A 798 6.77 -21.97 -44.46
C PRO A 798 5.28 -22.32 -44.31
N ASN A 799 4.78 -23.27 -45.11
CA ASN A 799 3.34 -23.54 -45.24
C ASN A 799 2.84 -24.68 -44.34
N ASN A 800 3.68 -25.67 -44.02
CA ASN A 800 3.19 -26.89 -43.34
C ASN A 800 3.68 -27.05 -41.90
N GLY A 801 4.56 -26.16 -41.42
CA GLY A 801 5.30 -26.42 -40.20
C GLY A 801 6.12 -27.72 -40.31
N ARG A 802 6.84 -28.05 -39.25
CA ARG A 802 7.38 -29.40 -39.04
C ARG A 802 6.24 -30.36 -38.68
N TRP A 803 5.35 -29.91 -37.80
CA TRP A 803 4.08 -30.57 -37.46
C TRP A 803 3.13 -29.55 -36.80
N SER A 804 1.84 -29.89 -36.78
CA SER A 804 0.80 -29.17 -36.04
C SER A 804 -0.09 -30.16 -35.30
N GLN A 805 -0.35 -29.93 -34.01
CA GLN A 805 -1.15 -30.84 -33.20
C GLN A 805 -1.98 -30.06 -32.17
N ALA A 806 -3.21 -30.52 -31.92
CA ALA A 806 -4.01 -30.10 -30.77
C ALA A 806 -3.73 -31.07 -29.61
N PRO A 807 -2.96 -30.69 -28.58
CA PRO A 807 -2.62 -31.61 -27.48
C PRO A 807 -3.86 -32.00 -26.67
N SER A 808 -4.83 -31.07 -26.58
CA SER A 808 -6.12 -31.32 -25.95
C SER A 808 -7.18 -31.76 -26.96
N ARG A 809 -7.85 -32.88 -26.66
CA ARG A 809 -9.06 -33.30 -27.40
C ARG A 809 -10.20 -32.26 -27.35
N ARG A 810 -10.14 -31.32 -26.40
CA ARG A 810 -11.15 -30.27 -26.20
C ARG A 810 -10.80 -28.93 -26.85
N ALA A 811 -9.69 -28.84 -27.59
CA ALA A 811 -9.25 -27.60 -28.26
C ALA A 811 -9.19 -26.40 -27.29
N LEU A 812 -8.68 -26.62 -26.07
CA LEU A 812 -8.56 -25.56 -25.07
C LEU A 812 -7.45 -24.56 -25.46
N PRO A 813 -7.65 -23.25 -25.27
CA PRO A 813 -6.64 -22.24 -25.58
C PRO A 813 -5.30 -22.52 -24.88
N ILE A 814 -4.20 -22.27 -25.60
CA ILE A 814 -2.85 -22.39 -25.03
C ILE A 814 -2.57 -21.19 -24.12
N SER A 815 -2.34 -21.46 -22.84
CA SER A 815 -2.03 -20.47 -21.80
C SER A 815 -0.51 -20.35 -21.54
N GLY A 816 0.27 -21.38 -21.89
CA GLY A 816 1.73 -21.38 -21.76
C GLY A 816 2.41 -22.32 -22.77
N LEU A 817 3.63 -21.95 -23.19
CA LEU A 817 4.42 -22.69 -24.17
C LEU A 817 5.90 -22.60 -23.77
N GLY A 818 6.62 -23.72 -23.80
CA GLY A 818 8.03 -23.78 -23.42
C GLY A 818 8.80 -24.89 -24.13
N LEU A 819 9.79 -24.55 -24.96
CA LEU A 819 10.76 -25.47 -25.54
C LEU A 819 11.86 -25.78 -24.52
N LEU A 820 12.15 -27.06 -24.32
CA LEU A 820 13.06 -27.58 -23.30
C LEU A 820 14.06 -28.54 -23.95
N HIS A 821 15.34 -28.37 -23.62
CA HIS A 821 16.39 -29.29 -24.03
C HIS A 821 16.79 -30.18 -22.86
N ILE A 822 16.57 -31.49 -22.98
CA ILE A 822 17.01 -32.44 -21.96
C ILE A 822 18.36 -33.01 -22.36
N LYS A 823 19.40 -32.66 -21.60
CA LYS A 823 20.73 -33.26 -21.75
C LYS A 823 20.68 -34.77 -21.42
N PRO A 824 21.44 -35.63 -22.11
CA PRO A 824 21.45 -37.08 -21.88
C PRO A 824 21.66 -37.49 -20.42
N ALA A 825 22.47 -36.74 -19.67
CA ALA A 825 22.74 -37.01 -18.25
C ALA A 825 21.50 -36.90 -17.35
N MET A 826 20.48 -36.11 -17.72
CA MET A 826 19.24 -35.98 -16.96
C MET A 826 18.20 -37.06 -17.32
N VAL A 827 18.42 -37.79 -18.42
CA VAL A 827 17.49 -38.80 -18.90
C VAL A 827 17.44 -40.02 -17.96
N GLY A 828 18.49 -40.28 -17.18
CA GLY A 828 18.48 -41.34 -16.16
C GLY A 828 17.51 -41.09 -14.98
N ILE A 829 17.11 -39.84 -14.74
CA ILE A 829 16.19 -39.46 -13.65
C ILE A 829 14.72 -39.61 -14.11
N LEU A 830 14.49 -39.40 -15.40
CA LEU A 830 13.21 -39.50 -16.05
C LEU A 830 13.07 -40.96 -16.52
N ARG A 831 12.37 -41.83 -15.77
CA ARG A 831 12.22 -43.29 -16.03
C ARG A 831 11.53 -43.67 -17.37
N TYR A 832 11.96 -43.13 -18.51
CA TYR A 832 11.21 -43.20 -19.78
C TYR A 832 11.94 -43.91 -20.92
N GLY A 833 13.05 -44.61 -20.67
CA GLY A 833 13.69 -45.47 -21.67
C GLY A 833 14.20 -44.74 -22.92
N VAL A 834 14.29 -43.42 -22.87
CA VAL A 834 14.88 -42.59 -23.93
C VAL A 834 16.39 -42.62 -23.76
N THR A 835 17.15 -42.85 -24.83
CA THR A 835 18.63 -42.91 -24.77
C THR A 835 19.30 -41.76 -25.52
N THR A 836 18.52 -40.93 -26.22
CA THR A 836 19.02 -39.80 -27.02
C THR A 836 18.57 -38.47 -26.44
N PRO A 837 19.36 -37.38 -26.62
CA PRO A 837 18.91 -36.04 -26.26
C PRO A 837 17.61 -35.74 -27.01
N GLN A 838 16.58 -35.33 -26.27
CA GLN A 838 15.27 -35.01 -26.81
C GLN A 838 14.91 -33.57 -26.51
N TRP A 839 14.37 -32.91 -27.53
CA TRP A 839 13.71 -31.62 -27.39
C TRP A 839 12.27 -31.87 -26.98
N LEU A 840 11.87 -31.31 -25.84
CA LEU A 840 10.51 -31.39 -25.35
C LEU A 840 9.82 -30.04 -25.52
N LEU A 841 8.51 -30.09 -25.76
CA LEU A 841 7.66 -28.92 -25.79
C LEU A 841 6.62 -29.05 -24.68
N SER A 842 6.73 -28.20 -23.66
CA SER A 842 5.72 -28.04 -22.63
C SER A 842 4.61 -27.13 -23.15
N VAL A 843 3.37 -27.62 -23.11
CA VAL A 843 2.18 -26.89 -23.53
C VAL A 843 1.19 -26.87 -22.38
N SER A 844 0.89 -25.68 -21.88
CA SER A 844 -0.09 -25.50 -20.82
C SER A 844 -1.40 -24.98 -21.42
N THR A 845 -2.50 -25.59 -21.00
CA THR A 845 -3.87 -25.12 -21.19
C THR A 845 -4.42 -24.69 -19.83
N GLU A 846 -5.61 -24.09 -19.75
CA GLU A 846 -6.22 -23.71 -18.47
C GLU A 846 -6.34 -24.85 -17.43
N LYS A 847 -6.34 -26.11 -17.87
CA LYS A 847 -6.63 -27.27 -17.01
C LYS A 847 -5.52 -28.31 -16.96
N ASP A 848 -4.78 -28.44 -18.06
CA ASP A 848 -3.87 -29.56 -18.29
C ASP A 848 -2.51 -29.04 -18.81
N VAL A 849 -1.44 -29.74 -18.45
CA VAL A 849 -0.10 -29.55 -19.01
C VAL A 849 0.28 -30.77 -19.84
N TYR A 850 0.72 -30.54 -21.07
CA TYR A 850 1.18 -31.55 -22.00
C TYR A 850 2.68 -31.42 -22.20
N VAL A 851 3.37 -32.55 -22.26
CA VAL A 851 4.76 -32.62 -22.68
C VAL A 851 4.78 -33.37 -24.00
N LEU A 852 5.17 -32.67 -25.06
CA LEU A 852 5.24 -33.20 -26.42
C LEU A 852 6.71 -33.42 -26.80
N ASP A 853 6.97 -34.39 -27.66
CA ASP A 853 8.23 -34.45 -28.38
C ASP A 853 8.25 -33.31 -29.41
N ALA A 854 9.22 -32.39 -29.31
CA ALA A 854 9.27 -31.20 -30.15
C ALA A 854 9.56 -31.52 -31.63
N LEU A 855 10.07 -32.72 -31.94
CA LEU A 855 10.42 -33.13 -33.30
C LEU A 855 9.25 -33.81 -34.02
N THR A 856 8.43 -34.58 -33.31
CA THR A 856 7.33 -35.39 -33.86
C THR A 856 5.94 -34.90 -33.49
N GLY A 857 5.80 -34.08 -32.46
CA GLY A 857 4.52 -33.64 -31.89
C GLY A 857 3.87 -34.65 -30.94
N SER A 858 4.40 -35.88 -30.85
CA SER A 858 3.81 -36.94 -30.03
C SER A 858 3.65 -36.52 -28.57
N VAL A 859 2.45 -36.67 -28.00
CA VAL A 859 2.21 -36.42 -26.57
C VAL A 859 2.93 -37.50 -25.77
N LEU A 860 4.00 -37.13 -25.08
CA LEU A 860 4.76 -38.01 -24.20
C LEU A 860 4.11 -38.10 -22.82
N HIS A 861 3.55 -36.98 -22.34
CA HIS A 861 2.91 -36.92 -21.04
C HIS A 861 1.76 -35.92 -20.98
N LYS A 862 0.77 -36.21 -20.14
CA LYS A 862 -0.32 -35.32 -19.79
C LYS A 862 -0.47 -35.30 -18.28
N VAL A 863 -0.47 -34.09 -17.70
CA VAL A 863 -0.77 -33.87 -16.28
C VAL A 863 -2.11 -33.16 -16.18
N GLU A 864 -3.08 -33.83 -15.55
CA GLU A 864 -4.46 -33.32 -15.43
C GLU A 864 -4.65 -32.49 -14.15
N GLY A 865 -5.50 -31.45 -14.25
CA GLY A 865 -6.00 -30.71 -13.08
C GLY A 865 -4.99 -29.75 -12.45
N LEU A 866 -3.99 -29.31 -13.21
CA LEU A 866 -2.97 -28.38 -12.78
C LEU A 866 -3.26 -26.98 -13.31
N ARG A 867 -3.45 -26.02 -12.39
CA ARG A 867 -3.48 -24.60 -12.74
C ARG A 867 -2.09 -24.15 -13.20
N THR A 868 -2.10 -23.30 -14.22
CA THR A 868 -0.99 -22.93 -15.11
C THR A 868 0.12 -22.11 -14.46
N ASP A 869 -0.18 -21.50 -13.31
CA ASP A 869 0.70 -20.65 -12.51
C ASP A 869 1.84 -21.42 -11.82
N VAL A 870 1.75 -22.75 -11.68
CA VAL A 870 2.66 -23.52 -10.81
C VAL A 870 3.82 -24.23 -11.54
N TRP A 871 3.73 -24.49 -12.86
CA TRP A 871 4.65 -25.44 -13.52
C TRP A 871 5.68 -24.84 -14.48
N ALA A 872 5.40 -23.73 -15.17
CA ALA A 872 6.35 -23.15 -16.13
C ALA A 872 7.67 -22.69 -15.49
N MET A 873 7.66 -22.36 -14.19
CA MET A 873 8.84 -21.95 -13.42
C MET A 873 9.64 -23.11 -12.80
N ARG A 874 9.06 -24.31 -12.65
CA ARG A 874 9.69 -25.38 -11.87
C ARG A 874 10.57 -26.34 -12.69
N TRP A 875 10.58 -26.18 -14.01
CA TRP A 875 11.24 -27.09 -14.96
C TRP A 875 12.35 -26.43 -15.81
N ARG A 876 12.38 -25.09 -15.93
CA ARG A 876 13.57 -24.37 -16.39
C ARG A 876 14.54 -24.23 -15.22
#